data_AF-A0A1V6AGV7-F1
#
_entry.id   AF-A0A1V6AGV7-F1
#
_cell.length_a   1.000
_cell.length_b   1.000
_cell.length_c   1.000
_cell.angle_alpha   90.00
_cell.angle_beta   90.00
_cell.angle_gamma   90.00
#
_symmetry.space_group_name_H-M   'P 1'
#
loop_
_entity.id
_entity.type
_entity.pdbx_description
1 polymer ?
#
loop_
_entity_poly.entity_id
_entity_poly.type
_entity_poly.pdbx_seq_one_letter_code
_entity_poly.pdbx_strand_id
1 'polypeptide(L)'
;MNKSAFVICLSVVVIAPLLFGSSYPFTYTPVFLLILAAGLLTLKSSIGRNAASGLWQFRWQQNPLTPLFLVYVVYLIVTMIPLPAFLLEHVSLVSLVVGGKSLPAASMPDWSVRDFWFATASYIYPVRMSLVRWIVYGVFLWSFMAALDSRKRIESAIIVVLILGCFESLYGIMQAYSGHEHIWWSRKLPEAFGFPAGTYPNRNHFAGLMEMGVILSLAYGMLLYSRHSERKPGKKARLKSIKAKLMHYFSEDQLYTKIVLVVFSGVVMGLGLFLSGSRGGIISLSCALVVMGIIFTSIKKYRRPGLYILIPFLILTAFYTISAGVEPTVERFKLFESSFLNREIRAEKTLTMFNDYPISGVGIGNFPYLFPRYHDISQRSQFINYAHNDWAQLLAEAGVVGFLILLAAMGYYLFKTLRKWKQAQDAFAVCLGIAPAIALISIGIHSLSDFNLHIPANMIVLIAVISIGYRALCAQQDETFAQQPILSLRPSPVSFQPFLMSLRPFPMSFRTYVRNLVFKGSGFLTRLRRFGMTMGVSFQLPFLSFQPFLVSFRPPTLSFRGAKRREILFFSVISTFPHVISHVPSVISNIPHVISNVCEKSLRFLTRLRRFGMTMGMSFRTYVRNLVFKGSGFLTRLRRFGMTMGMSFQLPFLSFQPPLMSFRPFPVSFRPKGEIFKISQSLRSFEMTQAVRSAPRNDIMQRSQDNSHQGFVLMPVRARSILILAVGVLMIVWSGMWVVRHFVAEAYCNTVQTPPLRLDQHPPVPFILEAIHWDGGNAQYQFKLAHALMTKRDQAIENAATEKNDADRIIHVLENAIRINPFTAEYHIRLGWEYSYLWARKDYAEKWLPAADLCMERAAYFNGEGVANYRNHLDMGKYWTMRSKTMDHDPARQDVYWTKARWHFQKALELAGGKKTKAEIVDHVKNFYPDGNYIQEAVQ
;
A
#
# COMPACT_ATOMS: atom_id res chain seq x y z
N MET A 1 21.08 5.42 -15.75
CA MET A 1 20.00 5.17 -14.77
C MET A 1 20.09 3.71 -14.27
N ASN A 2 19.69 3.42 -13.04
CA ASN A 2 20.19 2.27 -12.27
C ASN A 2 19.58 0.92 -12.71
N LYS A 3 20.41 0.02 -13.28
CA LYS A 3 20.03 -1.36 -13.65
C LYS A 3 19.49 -2.14 -12.44
N SER A 4 20.02 -1.90 -11.24
CA SER A 4 19.60 -2.60 -10.03
C SER A 4 18.16 -2.27 -9.64
N ALA A 5 17.73 -1.01 -9.76
CA ALA A 5 16.35 -0.61 -9.46
C ALA A 5 15.36 -1.31 -10.41
N PHE A 6 15.69 -1.37 -11.70
CA PHE A 6 14.88 -2.09 -12.68
C PHE A 6 14.73 -3.58 -12.36
N VAL A 7 15.83 -4.26 -12.03
CA VAL A 7 15.79 -5.68 -11.66
C VAL A 7 14.94 -5.91 -10.42
N ILE A 8 15.08 -5.09 -9.37
CA ILE A 8 14.27 -5.22 -8.15
C ILE A 8 12.79 -5.00 -8.46
N CYS A 9 12.42 -3.98 -9.23
CA CYS A 9 11.02 -3.77 -9.61
C CYS A 9 10.45 -4.94 -10.42
N LEU A 10 11.22 -5.53 -11.36
CA LEU A 10 10.79 -6.74 -12.07
C LEU A 10 10.64 -7.94 -11.13
N SER A 11 11.57 -8.12 -10.19
CA SER A 11 11.46 -9.17 -9.18
C SER A 11 10.23 -8.98 -8.30
N VAL A 12 9.86 -7.74 -7.96
CA VAL A 12 8.64 -7.43 -7.21
C VAL A 12 7.38 -7.87 -7.97
N VAL A 13 7.31 -7.56 -9.28
CA VAL A 13 6.17 -7.97 -10.13
C VAL A 13 6.00 -9.49 -10.16
N VAL A 14 7.08 -10.26 -10.05
CA VAL A 14 7.06 -11.73 -10.03
C VAL A 14 6.80 -12.30 -8.63
N ILE A 15 7.52 -11.82 -7.62
CA ILE A 15 7.47 -12.35 -6.25
C ILE A 15 6.11 -12.05 -5.60
N ALA A 16 5.51 -10.89 -5.91
CA ALA A 16 4.27 -10.49 -5.25
C ALA A 16 3.10 -11.47 -5.49
N PRO A 17 2.81 -11.90 -6.75
CA PRO A 17 1.87 -12.99 -7.00
C PRO A 17 2.30 -14.31 -6.34
N LEU A 18 3.54 -14.77 -6.59
CA LEU A 18 4.02 -16.08 -6.15
C LEU A 18 3.94 -16.28 -4.63
N LEU A 19 4.07 -15.22 -3.82
CA LEU A 19 3.93 -15.27 -2.37
C LEU A 19 2.46 -15.13 -1.92
N PHE A 20 1.59 -16.05 -2.32
CA PHE A 20 0.18 -16.05 -1.91
C PHE A 20 -0.57 -14.75 -2.23
N GLY A 21 -0.29 -14.15 -3.40
CA GLY A 21 -0.83 -12.84 -3.77
C GLY A 21 -0.39 -11.69 -2.85
N SER A 22 0.64 -11.90 -2.02
CA SER A 22 1.07 -10.98 -0.95
C SER A 22 -0.06 -10.65 0.04
N SER A 23 -0.94 -11.61 0.32
CA SER A 23 -2.15 -11.38 1.13
C SER A 23 -1.93 -11.39 2.65
N TYR A 24 -0.75 -11.80 3.12
CA TYR A 24 -0.45 -12.01 4.54
C TYR A 24 0.76 -11.17 5.00
N PRO A 25 0.87 -10.84 6.31
CA PRO A 25 2.01 -10.09 6.83
C PRO A 25 3.37 -10.62 6.42
N PHE A 26 3.58 -11.93 6.50
CA PHE A 26 4.85 -12.54 6.12
C PHE A 26 5.13 -12.54 4.61
N THR A 27 4.10 -12.36 3.77
CA THR A 27 4.25 -12.36 2.31
C THR A 27 4.40 -10.97 1.73
N TYR A 28 3.61 -9.97 2.16
CA TYR A 28 3.77 -8.61 1.65
C TYR A 28 4.99 -7.89 2.23
N THR A 29 5.44 -8.25 3.45
CA THR A 29 6.60 -7.60 4.10
C THR A 29 7.86 -7.61 3.22
N PRO A 30 8.36 -8.77 2.74
CA PRO A 30 9.54 -8.78 1.86
C PRO A 30 9.32 -8.01 0.56
N VAL A 31 8.11 -8.07 -0.01
CA VAL A 31 7.76 -7.33 -1.23
C VAL A 31 7.83 -5.82 -1.01
N PHE A 32 7.26 -5.34 0.09
CA PHE A 32 7.26 -3.91 0.43
C PHE A 32 8.68 -3.41 0.71
N LEU A 33 9.50 -4.19 1.41
CA LEU A 33 10.91 -3.84 1.64
C LEU A 33 11.71 -3.77 0.34
N LEU A 34 11.46 -4.68 -0.62
CA LEU A 34 12.07 -4.61 -1.95
C LEU A 34 11.65 -3.35 -2.71
N ILE A 35 10.37 -2.97 -2.65
CA ILE A 35 9.87 -1.73 -3.27
C ILE A 35 10.54 -0.50 -2.66
N LEU A 36 10.63 -0.42 -1.33
CA LEU A 36 11.27 0.69 -0.63
C LEU A 36 12.78 0.78 -0.96
N ALA A 37 13.46 -0.37 -1.05
CA ALA A 37 14.85 -0.45 -1.50
C ALA A 37 15.02 0.04 -2.95
N ALA A 38 14.11 -0.34 -3.86
CA ALA A 38 14.08 0.18 -5.22
C ALA A 38 13.85 1.70 -5.24
N GLY A 39 13.02 2.23 -4.34
CA GLY A 39 12.81 3.66 -4.12
C GLY A 39 14.10 4.39 -3.75
N LEU A 40 14.84 3.89 -2.76
CA LEU A 40 16.12 4.49 -2.35
C LEU A 40 17.17 4.44 -3.48
N LEU A 41 17.25 3.33 -4.22
CA LEU A 41 18.16 3.21 -5.37
C LEU A 41 17.78 4.16 -6.52
N THR A 42 16.48 4.34 -6.75
CA THR A 42 15.96 5.29 -7.74
C THR A 42 16.31 6.71 -7.32
N LEU A 43 16.06 7.06 -6.05
CA LEU A 43 16.38 8.37 -5.48
C LEU A 43 17.85 8.71 -5.64
N LYS A 44 18.74 7.78 -5.27
CA LYS A 44 20.18 7.92 -5.46
C LYS A 44 20.53 8.16 -6.94
N SER A 45 19.87 7.46 -7.86
CA SER A 45 20.14 7.59 -9.29
C SER A 45 19.54 8.85 -9.93
N SER A 46 18.54 9.44 -9.29
CA SER A 46 17.90 10.69 -9.71
C SER A 46 18.70 11.93 -9.31
N ILE A 47 19.64 11.82 -8.37
CA ILE A 47 20.51 12.92 -7.95
C ILE A 47 21.82 12.82 -8.72
N GLY A 48 22.17 13.85 -9.48
CA GLY A 48 23.40 13.89 -10.28
C GLY A 48 23.98 15.30 -10.38
N ARG A 49 25.27 15.40 -10.68
CA ARG A 49 25.94 16.68 -10.93
C ARG A 49 25.83 17.00 -12.41
N ASN A 50 25.34 18.20 -12.73
CA ASN A 50 25.29 18.65 -14.12
C ASN A 50 26.71 18.97 -14.62
N ALA A 51 27.10 18.34 -15.73
CA ALA A 51 28.44 18.49 -16.30
C ALA A 51 28.74 19.92 -16.77
N ALA A 52 27.73 20.70 -17.19
CA ALA A 52 27.90 22.04 -17.72
C ALA A 52 27.93 23.14 -16.64
N SER A 53 27.14 22.99 -15.57
CA SER A 53 27.04 24.01 -14.50
C SER A 53 27.76 23.63 -13.20
N GLY A 54 28.19 22.38 -13.06
CA GLY A 54 28.78 21.87 -11.81
C GLY A 54 27.80 21.79 -10.63
N LEU A 55 26.53 22.20 -10.82
CA LEU A 55 25.50 22.19 -9.79
C LEU A 55 24.83 20.81 -9.68
N TRP A 56 24.44 20.45 -8.47
CA TRP A 56 23.63 19.27 -8.23
C TRP A 56 22.21 19.48 -8.76
N GLN A 57 21.69 18.47 -9.47
CA GLN A 57 20.37 18.46 -10.05
C GLN A 57 19.63 17.18 -9.66
N PHE A 58 18.34 17.34 -9.38
CA PHE A 58 17.41 16.25 -9.12
C PHE A 58 16.53 16.03 -10.36
N ARG A 59 16.56 14.81 -10.88
CA ARG A 59 15.76 14.36 -12.01
C ARG A 59 14.50 13.68 -11.51
N TRP A 60 13.37 14.38 -11.60
CA TRP A 60 12.06 13.88 -11.20
C TRP A 60 11.26 13.40 -12.40
N GLN A 61 10.83 12.13 -12.42
CA GLN A 61 9.93 11.62 -13.45
C GLN A 61 8.52 12.16 -13.22
N GLN A 62 8.05 13.04 -14.11
CA GLN A 62 6.66 13.49 -14.04
C GLN A 62 5.72 12.37 -14.49
N ASN A 63 4.63 12.21 -13.75
CA ASN A 63 3.49 11.39 -14.15
C ASN A 63 2.20 12.01 -13.57
N PRO A 64 1.06 11.85 -14.26
CA PRO A 64 -0.21 12.45 -13.85
C PRO A 64 -0.79 11.87 -12.55
N LEU A 65 -0.28 10.73 -12.07
CA LEU A 65 -0.74 10.07 -10.84
C LEU A 65 0.01 10.54 -9.59
N THR A 66 1.17 11.19 -9.69
CA THR A 66 1.92 11.58 -8.48
C THR A 66 1.15 12.58 -7.61
N PRO A 67 0.55 13.66 -8.15
CA PRO A 67 -0.21 14.59 -7.34
C PRO A 67 -1.35 13.90 -6.58
N LEU A 68 -2.01 12.91 -7.21
CA LEU A 68 -3.01 12.08 -6.55
C LEU A 68 -2.43 11.36 -5.34
N PHE A 69 -1.36 10.60 -5.54
CA PHE A 69 -0.80 9.79 -4.46
C PHE A 69 -0.49 10.66 -3.25
N LEU A 70 0.04 11.88 -3.48
CA LEU A 70 0.30 12.86 -2.43
C LEU A 70 -0.98 13.40 -1.78
N VAL A 71 -2.00 13.78 -2.55
CA VAL A 71 -3.28 14.27 -2.01
C VAL A 71 -3.96 13.19 -1.16
N TYR A 72 -3.93 11.94 -1.62
CA TYR A 72 -4.51 10.83 -0.89
C TYR A 72 -3.69 10.46 0.37
N VAL A 73 -2.36 10.59 0.34
CA VAL A 73 -1.52 10.52 1.55
C VAL A 73 -1.96 11.57 2.57
N VAL A 74 -2.15 12.83 2.14
CA VAL A 74 -2.60 13.91 3.03
C VAL A 74 -3.98 13.59 3.59
N TYR A 75 -4.91 13.13 2.75
CA TYR A 75 -6.25 12.72 3.19
C TYR A 75 -6.20 11.64 4.27
N LEU A 76 -5.40 10.58 4.09
CA LEU A 76 -5.23 9.53 5.10
C LEU A 76 -4.58 10.04 6.40
N ILE A 77 -3.67 11.01 6.31
CA ILE A 77 -3.08 11.64 7.50
C ILE A 77 -4.14 12.45 8.25
N VAL A 78 -4.94 13.24 7.52
CA VAL A 78 -5.98 14.09 8.10
C VAL A 78 -7.04 13.25 8.84
N THR A 79 -7.42 12.09 8.32
CA THR A 79 -8.42 11.23 8.99
C THR A 79 -7.93 10.60 10.30
N MET A 80 -6.61 10.59 10.54
CA MET A 80 -6.01 10.11 11.79
C MET A 80 -5.78 11.21 12.82
N ILE A 81 -5.89 12.50 12.44
CA ILE A 81 -5.66 13.62 13.36
C ILE A 81 -6.91 13.79 14.25
N PRO A 82 -6.77 13.75 15.59
CA PRO A 82 -7.88 14.04 16.48
C PRO A 82 -8.40 15.45 16.26
N LEU A 83 -9.72 15.58 16.13
CA LEU A 83 -10.43 16.84 16.03
C LEU A 83 -11.16 17.11 17.35
N PRO A 84 -11.29 18.39 17.76
CA PRO A 84 -12.15 18.75 18.88
C PRO A 84 -13.60 18.41 18.57
N ALA A 85 -14.39 18.08 19.60
CA ALA A 85 -15.76 17.60 19.44
C ALA A 85 -16.62 18.50 18.54
N PHE A 86 -16.54 19.82 18.68
CA PHE A 86 -17.34 20.75 17.86
C PHE A 86 -17.03 20.64 16.35
N LEU A 87 -15.80 20.34 15.93
CA LEU A 87 -15.49 20.10 14.53
C LEU A 87 -15.97 18.71 14.09
N LEU A 88 -15.81 17.72 14.96
CA LEU A 88 -16.19 16.35 14.66
C LEU A 88 -17.72 16.19 14.53
N GLU A 89 -18.53 16.92 15.31
CA GLU A 89 -19.99 16.94 15.17
C GLU A 89 -20.43 17.33 13.75
N HIS A 90 -19.71 18.23 13.09
CA HIS A 90 -20.01 18.66 11.72
C HIS A 90 -19.51 17.68 10.65
N VAL A 91 -18.41 16.96 10.92
CA VAL A 91 -17.83 16.01 9.97
C VAL A 91 -18.50 14.63 10.05
N SER A 92 -18.69 14.11 11.26
CA SER A 92 -19.36 12.84 11.53
C SER A 92 -19.76 12.77 13.00
N LEU A 93 -21.05 13.03 13.27
CA LEU A 93 -21.65 12.83 14.60
C LEU A 93 -21.45 11.39 15.10
N VAL A 94 -21.52 10.40 14.20
CA VAL A 94 -21.32 8.99 14.55
C VAL A 94 -19.90 8.72 15.03
N SER A 95 -18.88 9.36 14.42
CA SER A 95 -17.49 9.25 14.88
C SER A 95 -17.32 9.80 16.29
N LEU A 96 -18.02 10.89 16.65
CA LEU A 96 -18.03 11.41 18.01
C LEU A 96 -18.68 10.43 18.99
N VAL A 97 -19.83 9.85 18.64
CA VAL A 97 -20.52 8.85 19.46
C VAL A 97 -19.62 7.64 19.71
N VAL A 98 -18.98 7.12 18.66
CA VAL A 98 -18.04 5.99 18.77
C VAL A 98 -16.81 6.36 19.59
N GLY A 99 -16.26 7.56 19.39
CA GLY A 99 -15.20 8.11 20.22
C GLY A 99 -15.59 8.11 21.70
N GLY A 100 -16.80 8.57 22.01
CA GLY A 100 -17.36 8.51 23.36
C GLY A 100 -17.48 7.10 23.94
N LYS A 101 -17.72 6.08 23.10
CA LYS A 101 -17.75 4.68 23.53
C LYS A 101 -16.37 4.05 23.73
N SER A 102 -15.29 4.69 23.26
CA SER A 102 -13.90 4.25 23.50
C SER A 102 -13.37 4.59 24.90
N LEU A 103 -14.09 5.44 25.60
CA LEU A 103 -13.76 6.00 26.90
C LEU A 103 -14.01 5.00 28.06
N PRO A 104 -13.21 4.96 29.14
CA PRO A 104 -13.49 4.14 30.31
C PRO A 104 -14.92 4.33 30.85
N ALA A 105 -15.72 3.26 30.87
CA ALA A 105 -17.11 3.32 31.33
C ALA A 105 -17.21 3.69 32.82
N ALA A 106 -16.24 3.27 33.63
CA ALA A 106 -16.18 3.55 35.07
C ALA A 106 -15.93 5.02 35.44
N SER A 107 -15.58 5.86 34.45
CA SER A 107 -15.35 7.29 34.67
C SER A 107 -16.48 8.16 34.17
N MET A 108 -17.45 7.68 33.37
CA MET A 108 -18.38 8.51 32.56
C MET A 108 -19.18 9.61 33.31
N PRO A 109 -19.47 9.55 34.62
CA PRO A 109 -20.06 10.67 35.33
C PRO A 109 -19.13 11.90 35.44
N ASP A 110 -17.81 11.71 35.32
CA ASP A 110 -16.80 12.73 35.63
C ASP A 110 -16.49 13.68 34.45
N TRP A 111 -17.03 13.40 33.25
CA TRP A 111 -16.57 14.01 31.99
C TRP A 111 -17.62 13.96 30.89
N SER A 112 -17.58 14.98 30.03
CA SER A 112 -18.35 15.01 28.79
C SER A 112 -17.52 14.45 27.63
N VAL A 113 -18.19 13.80 26.68
CA VAL A 113 -17.57 13.43 25.39
C VAL A 113 -16.99 14.66 24.68
N ARG A 114 -17.53 15.85 24.95
CA ARG A 114 -17.04 17.13 24.39
C ARG A 114 -15.70 17.59 24.93
N ASP A 115 -15.23 17.03 26.04
CA ASP A 115 -13.94 17.36 26.64
C ASP A 115 -12.77 16.69 25.90
N PHE A 116 -13.05 15.76 25.00
CA PHE A 116 -12.07 14.90 24.34
C PHE A 116 -12.00 15.16 22.83
N TRP A 117 -10.84 14.81 22.27
CA TRP A 117 -10.55 14.95 20.85
C TRP A 117 -10.51 13.55 20.24
N PHE A 118 -11.26 13.36 19.16
CA PHE A 118 -11.34 12.08 18.47
C PHE A 118 -11.02 12.25 16.99
N ALA A 119 -10.35 11.26 16.41
CA ALA A 119 -10.12 11.22 14.97
C ALA A 119 -11.42 10.86 14.25
N THR A 120 -11.55 11.26 12.98
CA THR A 120 -12.68 10.80 12.15
C THR A 120 -12.60 9.30 11.90
N ALA A 121 -11.39 8.73 11.87
CA ALA A 121 -11.19 7.29 11.91
C ALA A 121 -11.08 6.80 13.36
N SER A 122 -12.17 6.22 13.90
CA SER A 122 -12.22 5.80 15.31
C SER A 122 -11.27 4.65 15.66
N TYR A 123 -10.74 3.94 14.66
CA TYR A 123 -9.62 3.01 14.82
C TYR A 123 -8.49 3.38 13.85
N ILE A 124 -7.39 3.89 14.41
CA ILE A 124 -6.30 4.53 13.64
C ILE A 124 -5.36 3.49 13.01
N TYR A 125 -5.20 2.32 13.64
CA TYR A 125 -4.23 1.31 13.21
C TYR A 125 -4.44 0.82 11.78
N PRO A 126 -5.67 0.46 11.33
CA PRO A 126 -5.89 0.05 9.95
C PRO A 126 -5.61 1.18 8.96
N VAL A 127 -5.98 2.42 9.28
CA VAL A 127 -5.70 3.59 8.43
C VAL A 127 -4.20 3.83 8.27
N ARG A 128 -3.42 3.67 9.36
CA ARG A 128 -1.95 3.75 9.31
C ARG A 128 -1.36 2.67 8.40
N MET A 129 -1.86 1.44 8.49
CA MET A 129 -1.41 0.34 7.61
C MET A 129 -1.79 0.59 6.14
N SER A 130 -2.97 1.16 5.90
CA SER A 130 -3.42 1.61 4.58
C SER A 130 -2.54 2.72 4.02
N LEU A 131 -2.14 3.69 4.86
CA LEU A 131 -1.19 4.75 4.49
C LEU A 131 0.18 4.18 4.10
N VAL A 132 0.70 3.23 4.88
CA VAL A 132 1.96 2.54 4.56
C VAL A 132 1.87 1.85 3.19
N ARG A 133 0.80 1.08 2.95
CA ARG A 133 0.56 0.42 1.65
C ARG A 133 0.49 1.43 0.50
N TRP A 134 -0.24 2.51 0.68
CA TRP A 134 -0.41 3.55 -0.33
C TRP A 134 0.91 4.26 -0.67
N ILE A 135 1.74 4.57 0.33
CA ILE A 135 3.10 5.10 0.12
C ILE A 135 3.96 4.10 -0.65
N VAL A 136 3.94 2.82 -0.26
CA VAL A 136 4.71 1.76 -0.95
C VAL A 136 4.28 1.67 -2.41
N TYR A 137 2.98 1.69 -2.72
CA TYR A 137 2.47 1.68 -4.09
C TYR A 137 2.90 2.92 -4.88
N GLY A 138 2.89 4.11 -4.26
CA GLY A 138 3.40 5.34 -4.88
C GLY A 138 4.90 5.28 -5.17
N VAL A 139 5.70 4.71 -4.25
CA VAL A 139 7.13 4.47 -4.43
C VAL A 139 7.39 3.46 -5.55
N PHE A 140 6.58 2.39 -5.65
CA PHE A 140 6.68 1.43 -6.73
C PHE A 140 6.36 2.07 -8.09
N LEU A 141 5.25 2.81 -8.20
CA LEU A 141 4.87 3.55 -9.40
C LEU A 141 6.01 4.46 -9.87
N TRP A 142 6.54 5.29 -8.97
CA TRP A 142 7.62 6.21 -9.29
C TRP A 142 8.90 5.48 -9.71
N SER A 143 9.32 4.48 -8.93
CA SER A 143 10.55 3.71 -9.19
C SER A 143 10.48 2.91 -10.48
N PHE A 144 9.32 2.29 -10.75
CA PHE A 144 9.13 1.47 -11.94
C PHE A 144 8.99 2.33 -13.20
N MET A 145 8.23 3.42 -13.16
CA MET A 145 8.18 4.39 -14.26
C MET A 145 9.55 4.97 -14.57
N ALA A 146 10.32 5.32 -13.53
CA ALA A 146 11.69 5.76 -13.70
C ALA A 146 12.48 4.65 -14.40
N ALA A 147 12.47 3.41 -13.89
CA ALA A 147 13.21 2.26 -14.40
C ALA A 147 12.95 1.93 -15.89
N LEU A 148 11.74 2.21 -16.39
CA LEU A 148 11.31 2.04 -17.78
C LEU A 148 11.78 3.18 -18.70
N ASP A 149 13.10 3.33 -18.82
CA ASP A 149 13.76 4.38 -19.62
C ASP A 149 13.97 4.04 -21.11
N SER A 150 13.70 2.81 -21.53
CA SER A 150 13.98 2.36 -22.89
C SER A 150 12.95 1.33 -23.37
N ARG A 151 12.69 1.30 -24.68
CA ARG A 151 11.79 0.31 -25.30
C ARG A 151 12.15 -1.13 -24.92
N LYS A 152 13.44 -1.45 -24.88
CA LYS A 152 13.93 -2.79 -24.45
C LYS A 152 13.52 -3.14 -23.03
N ARG A 153 13.55 -2.19 -22.09
CA ARG A 153 13.12 -2.43 -20.70
C ARG A 153 11.61 -2.57 -20.58
N ILE A 154 10.86 -1.78 -21.36
CA ILE A 154 9.40 -1.91 -21.47
C ILE A 154 9.03 -3.30 -22.00
N GLU A 155 9.64 -3.73 -23.10
CA GLU A 155 9.43 -5.08 -23.67
C GLU A 155 9.84 -6.19 -22.67
N SER A 156 10.95 -6.01 -21.96
CA SER A 156 11.39 -6.97 -20.93
C SER A 156 10.37 -7.08 -19.79
N ALA A 157 9.81 -5.95 -19.34
CA ALA A 157 8.76 -5.93 -18.31
C ALA A 157 7.49 -6.65 -18.78
N ILE A 158 7.07 -6.42 -20.02
CA ILE A 158 5.92 -7.12 -20.62
C ILE A 158 6.18 -8.63 -20.63
N ILE A 159 7.33 -9.07 -21.14
CA ILE A 159 7.67 -10.49 -21.21
C ILE A 159 7.66 -11.15 -19.82
N VAL A 160 8.18 -10.46 -18.80
CA VAL A 160 8.15 -10.96 -17.41
C VAL A 160 6.73 -11.17 -16.90
N VAL A 161 5.81 -10.22 -17.15
CA VAL A 161 4.39 -10.36 -16.78
C VAL A 161 3.73 -11.53 -17.53
N LEU A 162 4.02 -11.70 -18.82
CA LEU A 162 3.47 -12.80 -19.63
C LEU A 162 3.97 -14.17 -19.16
N ILE A 163 5.27 -14.30 -18.86
CA ILE A 163 5.85 -15.53 -18.31
C ILE A 163 5.21 -15.85 -16.96
N LEU A 164 5.06 -14.84 -16.10
CA LEU A 164 4.41 -15.01 -14.80
C LEU A 164 2.96 -15.49 -14.94
N GLY A 165 2.15 -14.83 -15.78
CA GLY A 165 0.76 -15.22 -15.98
C GLY A 165 0.60 -16.61 -16.60
N CYS A 166 1.47 -16.95 -17.55
CA CYS A 166 1.52 -18.30 -18.13
C CYS A 166 1.89 -19.35 -17.06
N PHE A 167 2.91 -19.08 -16.25
CA PHE A 167 3.28 -19.95 -15.13
C PHE A 167 2.14 -20.13 -14.14
N GLU A 168 1.53 -19.04 -13.67
CA GLU A 168 0.41 -19.06 -12.72
C GLU A 168 -0.78 -19.86 -13.27
N SER A 169 -1.08 -19.72 -14.56
CA SER A 169 -2.15 -20.47 -15.22
C SER A 169 -1.87 -21.96 -15.31
N LEU A 170 -0.68 -22.33 -15.80
CA LEU A 170 -0.30 -23.73 -15.91
C LEU A 170 -0.21 -24.39 -14.53
N TYR A 171 0.37 -23.70 -13.55
CA TYR A 171 0.43 -24.17 -12.17
C TYR A 171 -0.98 -24.32 -11.57
N GLY A 172 -1.87 -23.34 -11.78
CA GLY A 172 -3.26 -23.42 -11.33
C GLY A 172 -4.04 -24.59 -11.95
N ILE A 173 -3.88 -24.81 -13.25
CA ILE A 173 -4.49 -25.95 -13.96
C ILE A 173 -3.95 -27.26 -13.40
N MET A 174 -2.63 -27.37 -13.22
CA MET A 174 -2.03 -28.54 -12.60
C MET A 174 -2.59 -28.81 -11.20
N GLN A 175 -2.71 -27.80 -10.35
CA GLN A 175 -3.28 -27.97 -9.00
C GLN A 175 -4.73 -28.50 -9.04
N ALA A 176 -5.55 -27.97 -9.95
CA ALA A 176 -6.97 -28.31 -10.04
C ALA A 176 -7.22 -29.74 -10.56
N TYR A 177 -6.37 -30.23 -11.47
CA TYR A 177 -6.60 -31.53 -12.13
C TYR A 177 -5.66 -32.66 -11.68
N SER A 178 -4.60 -32.37 -10.94
CA SER A 178 -3.71 -33.40 -10.37
C SER A 178 -4.24 -34.05 -9.08
N GLY A 179 -5.36 -33.55 -8.55
CA GLY A 179 -5.83 -33.88 -7.20
C GLY A 179 -4.96 -33.28 -6.07
N HIS A 180 -3.89 -32.54 -6.41
CA HIS A 180 -2.96 -31.94 -5.48
C HIS A 180 -3.33 -30.47 -5.19
N GLU A 181 -4.35 -30.28 -4.33
CA GLU A 181 -4.95 -28.97 -3.99
C GLU A 181 -4.10 -28.13 -3.02
N HIS A 182 -2.80 -28.00 -3.28
CA HIS A 182 -1.86 -27.23 -2.49
C HIS A 182 -1.32 -26.02 -3.25
N ILE A 183 -1.28 -24.88 -2.58
CA ILE A 183 -0.47 -23.72 -2.94
C ILE A 183 0.87 -23.86 -2.22
N TRP A 184 1.91 -24.20 -2.97
CA TRP A 184 3.21 -24.57 -2.42
C TRP A 184 3.08 -25.68 -1.35
N TRP A 185 3.22 -25.31 -0.07
CA TRP A 185 3.10 -26.21 1.09
C TRP A 185 1.77 -26.05 1.85
N SER A 186 0.92 -25.09 1.50
CA SER A 186 -0.36 -24.83 2.17
C SER A 186 -1.50 -25.40 1.34
N ARG A 187 -2.43 -26.12 1.97
CA ARG A 187 -3.65 -26.57 1.29
C ARG A 187 -4.51 -25.36 0.92
N LYS A 188 -5.15 -25.42 -0.26
CA LYS A 188 -6.15 -24.43 -0.67
C LYS A 188 -7.32 -24.42 0.32
N LEU A 189 -8.02 -23.29 0.36
CA LEU A 189 -9.31 -23.23 1.05
C LEU A 189 -10.32 -24.15 0.32
N PRO A 190 -11.26 -24.80 1.04
CA PRO A 190 -12.21 -25.73 0.43
C PRO A 190 -13.01 -25.14 -0.73
N GLU A 191 -13.33 -23.85 -0.67
CA GLU A 191 -14.06 -23.11 -1.71
C GLU A 191 -13.32 -23.02 -3.06
N ALA A 192 -12.00 -23.28 -3.08
CA ALA A 192 -11.15 -23.22 -4.26
C ALA A 192 -10.75 -24.61 -4.82
N PHE A 193 -11.25 -25.71 -4.24
CA PHE A 193 -10.97 -27.06 -4.74
C PHE A 193 -11.59 -27.30 -6.11
N GLY A 194 -10.85 -27.98 -6.99
CA GLY A 194 -11.23 -28.25 -8.37
C GLY A 194 -11.13 -27.04 -9.30
N PHE A 195 -10.70 -25.87 -8.80
CA PHE A 195 -10.56 -24.65 -9.59
C PHE A 195 -9.09 -24.17 -9.63
N PRO A 196 -8.60 -23.77 -10.82
CA PRO A 196 -7.33 -23.06 -10.95
C PRO A 196 -7.33 -21.75 -10.18
N ALA A 197 -6.33 -21.59 -9.31
CA ALA A 197 -6.07 -20.36 -8.58
C ALA A 197 -4.57 -19.97 -8.58
N GLY A 198 -3.72 -20.81 -9.16
CA GLY A 198 -2.27 -20.63 -9.15
C GLY A 198 -1.75 -20.51 -7.71
N THR A 199 -0.98 -19.46 -7.46
CA THR A 199 -0.46 -19.16 -6.13
C THR A 199 -1.41 -18.30 -5.29
N TYR A 200 -2.54 -17.85 -5.82
CA TYR A 200 -3.48 -17.02 -5.07
C TYR A 200 -4.35 -17.88 -4.14
N PRO A 201 -4.59 -17.45 -2.89
CA PRO A 201 -5.55 -18.11 -2.00
C PRO A 201 -6.99 -18.11 -2.53
N ASN A 202 -7.35 -17.12 -3.36
CA ASN A 202 -8.69 -16.95 -3.93
C ASN A 202 -8.60 -16.92 -5.47
N ARG A 203 -9.41 -17.75 -6.12
CA ARG A 203 -9.51 -17.89 -7.58
C ARG A 203 -9.94 -16.60 -8.30
N ASN A 204 -10.72 -15.72 -7.66
CA ASN A 204 -11.14 -14.46 -8.27
C ASN A 204 -9.98 -13.46 -8.35
N HIS A 205 -9.07 -13.49 -7.37
CA HIS A 205 -7.88 -12.65 -7.40
C HIS A 205 -6.87 -13.15 -8.45
N PHE A 206 -6.79 -14.47 -8.63
CA PHE A 206 -6.07 -15.07 -9.75
C PHE A 206 -6.63 -14.60 -11.11
N ALA A 207 -7.95 -14.58 -11.27
CA ALA A 207 -8.59 -14.06 -12.48
C ALA A 207 -8.23 -12.59 -12.75
N GLY A 208 -8.17 -11.74 -11.73
CA GLY A 208 -7.71 -10.35 -11.88
C GLY A 208 -6.30 -10.22 -12.46
N LEU A 209 -5.37 -11.11 -12.08
CA LEU A 209 -4.04 -11.17 -12.70
C LEU A 209 -4.13 -11.60 -14.19
N MET A 210 -4.94 -12.62 -14.48
CA MET A 210 -5.09 -13.14 -15.84
C MET A 210 -5.71 -12.10 -16.78
N GLU A 211 -6.69 -11.34 -16.34
CA GLU A 211 -7.27 -10.23 -17.11
C GLU A 211 -6.21 -9.25 -17.60
N MET A 212 -5.40 -8.73 -16.66
CA MET A 212 -4.34 -7.77 -16.96
C MET A 212 -3.27 -8.38 -17.87
N GLY A 213 -2.92 -9.66 -17.65
CA GLY A 213 -1.97 -10.40 -18.47
C GLY A 213 -2.45 -10.61 -19.91
N VAL A 214 -3.71 -11.00 -20.11
CA VAL A 214 -4.33 -11.20 -21.43
C VAL A 214 -4.39 -9.88 -22.19
N ILE A 215 -4.85 -8.79 -21.54
CA ILE A 215 -4.89 -7.45 -22.15
C ILE A 215 -3.49 -7.02 -22.60
N LEU A 216 -2.47 -7.24 -21.77
CA LEU A 216 -1.09 -6.91 -22.11
C LEU A 216 -0.54 -7.78 -23.24
N SER A 217 -0.87 -9.07 -23.26
CA SER A 217 -0.51 -10.01 -24.33
C SER A 217 -1.06 -9.55 -25.67
N LEU A 218 -2.35 -9.20 -25.73
CA LEU A 218 -3.01 -8.76 -26.96
C LEU A 218 -2.46 -7.41 -27.43
N ALA A 219 -2.23 -6.46 -26.52
CA ALA A 219 -1.59 -5.18 -26.85
C ALA A 219 -0.18 -5.38 -27.46
N TYR A 220 0.62 -6.25 -26.86
CA TYR A 220 1.97 -6.53 -27.33
C TYR A 220 1.97 -7.38 -28.62
N GLY A 221 1.05 -8.35 -28.74
CA GLY A 221 0.83 -9.13 -29.94
C GLY A 221 0.44 -8.26 -31.13
N MET A 222 -0.44 -7.27 -30.93
CA MET A 222 -0.81 -6.29 -31.95
C MET A 222 0.39 -5.44 -32.40
N LEU A 223 1.25 -5.03 -31.47
CA LEU A 223 2.51 -4.34 -31.80
C LEU A 223 3.41 -5.22 -32.68
N LEU A 224 3.63 -6.48 -32.30
CA LEU A 224 4.49 -7.39 -33.05
C LEU A 224 3.90 -7.71 -34.44
N TYR A 225 2.57 -7.86 -34.54
CA TYR A 225 1.87 -7.98 -35.81
C TYR A 225 2.09 -6.77 -36.71
N SER A 226 1.97 -5.54 -36.16
CA SER A 226 2.25 -4.30 -36.90
C SER A 226 3.67 -4.28 -37.45
N ARG A 227 4.66 -4.64 -36.63
CA ARG A 227 6.08 -4.70 -37.05
C ARG A 227 6.32 -5.74 -38.15
N HIS A 228 5.60 -6.85 -38.08
CA HIS A 228 5.67 -7.89 -39.11
C HIS A 228 5.05 -7.41 -40.43
N SER A 229 3.85 -6.80 -40.39
CA SER A 229 3.16 -6.30 -41.57
C SER A 229 3.87 -5.15 -42.28
N GLU A 230 4.68 -4.36 -41.56
CA GLU A 230 5.45 -3.23 -42.13
C GLU A 230 6.78 -3.63 -42.78
N ARG A 231 7.27 -4.85 -42.52
CA ARG A 231 8.44 -5.36 -43.22
C ARG A 231 8.05 -5.57 -44.68
N LYS A 232 8.56 -4.70 -45.57
CA LYS A 232 8.44 -4.90 -47.02
C LYS A 232 8.92 -6.31 -47.33
N PRO A 233 8.14 -7.18 -48.01
CA PRO A 233 8.70 -8.42 -48.53
C PRO A 233 9.86 -7.99 -49.43
N GLY A 234 11.10 -8.26 -49.01
CA GLY A 234 12.26 -8.07 -49.87
C GLY A 234 11.92 -8.74 -51.19
N LYS A 235 12.18 -8.04 -52.32
CA LYS A 235 11.92 -8.48 -53.71
C LYS A 235 11.83 -10.00 -53.69
N LYS A 236 10.64 -10.57 -53.95
CA LYS A 236 10.41 -12.02 -53.97
C LYS A 236 11.49 -12.65 -54.87
N ALA A 237 12.66 -12.93 -54.32
CA ALA A 237 13.62 -13.82 -54.91
C ALA A 237 12.82 -15.11 -54.88
N ARG A 238 12.38 -15.52 -56.06
CA ARG A 238 11.66 -16.76 -56.28
C ARG A 238 12.62 -17.85 -55.81
N LEU A 239 12.63 -18.11 -54.49
CA LEU A 239 13.49 -19.09 -53.84
C LEU A 239 12.96 -20.43 -54.34
N LYS A 240 13.58 -20.89 -55.43
CA LYS A 240 13.18 -22.09 -56.19
C LYS A 240 13.39 -23.39 -55.39
N SER A 241 14.09 -23.34 -54.26
CA SER A 241 14.39 -24.51 -53.43
C SER A 241 13.61 -24.50 -52.12
N ILE A 242 12.94 -25.62 -51.82
CA ILE A 242 12.24 -25.89 -50.55
C ILE A 242 13.20 -25.70 -49.36
N LYS A 243 14.48 -26.06 -49.53
CA LYS A 243 15.53 -25.88 -48.52
C LYS A 243 15.81 -24.41 -48.23
N ALA A 244 15.73 -23.54 -49.24
CA ALA A 244 15.93 -22.11 -49.08
C ALA A 244 14.68 -21.40 -48.51
N LYS A 245 13.47 -21.91 -48.79
CA LYS A 245 12.24 -21.51 -48.08
C LYS A 245 12.27 -21.92 -46.61
N LEU A 246 12.74 -23.13 -46.30
CA LEU A 246 12.96 -23.61 -44.92
C LEU A 246 14.00 -22.72 -44.21
N MET A 247 15.18 -22.50 -44.81
CA MET A 247 16.26 -21.70 -44.21
C MET A 247 15.90 -20.22 -44.02
N HIS A 248 15.07 -19.63 -44.89
CA HIS A 248 14.53 -18.28 -44.72
C HIS A 248 13.51 -18.21 -43.57
N TYR A 249 12.69 -19.25 -43.39
CA TYR A 249 11.85 -19.41 -42.19
C TYR A 249 12.73 -19.39 -40.94
N PHE A 250 13.80 -20.19 -40.91
CA PHE A 250 14.73 -20.30 -39.78
C PHE A 250 15.54 -19.01 -39.46
N SER A 251 15.58 -18.03 -40.38
CA SER A 251 16.30 -16.76 -40.21
C SER A 251 15.39 -15.59 -39.79
N GLU A 252 14.12 -15.62 -40.21
CA GLU A 252 13.05 -14.71 -39.76
C GLU A 252 12.39 -15.16 -38.44
N ASP A 253 12.76 -16.35 -37.94
CA ASP A 253 12.25 -17.05 -36.75
C ASP A 253 12.05 -16.14 -35.54
N GLN A 254 12.98 -15.25 -35.20
CA GLN A 254 12.92 -14.56 -33.90
C GLN A 254 11.69 -13.66 -33.71
N LEU A 255 11.09 -13.10 -34.77
CA LEU A 255 9.88 -12.28 -34.62
C LEU A 255 8.61 -13.15 -34.63
N TYR A 256 8.54 -14.14 -35.52
CA TYR A 256 7.41 -15.08 -35.57
C TYR A 256 7.32 -15.92 -34.31
N THR A 257 8.43 -16.48 -33.83
CA THR A 257 8.49 -17.19 -32.54
C THR A 257 8.02 -16.30 -31.40
N LYS A 258 8.40 -15.00 -31.38
CA LYS A 258 7.91 -14.05 -30.37
C LYS A 258 6.40 -13.84 -30.47
N ILE A 259 5.84 -13.67 -31.67
CA ILE A 259 4.38 -13.53 -31.85
C ILE A 259 3.67 -14.78 -31.32
N VAL A 260 4.12 -15.97 -31.73
CA VAL A 260 3.54 -17.25 -31.31
C VAL A 260 3.59 -17.40 -29.79
N LEU A 261 4.73 -17.11 -29.15
CA LEU A 261 4.88 -17.22 -27.69
C LEU A 261 3.98 -16.22 -26.94
N VAL A 262 3.84 -14.99 -27.44
CA VAL A 262 2.97 -13.97 -26.82
C VAL A 262 1.51 -14.39 -26.93
N VAL A 263 1.05 -14.77 -28.12
CA VAL A 263 -0.31 -15.26 -28.35
C VAL A 263 -0.59 -16.52 -27.54
N PHE A 264 0.34 -17.49 -27.53
CA PHE A 264 0.25 -18.69 -26.70
C PHE A 264 0.10 -18.34 -25.22
N SER A 265 0.91 -17.41 -24.70
CA SER A 265 0.77 -16.95 -23.31
C SER A 265 -0.61 -16.35 -23.05
N GLY A 266 -1.13 -15.54 -23.99
CA GLY A 266 -2.48 -14.98 -23.92
C GLY A 266 -3.58 -16.05 -23.87
N VAL A 267 -3.47 -17.08 -24.71
CA VAL A 267 -4.42 -18.21 -24.76
C VAL A 267 -4.36 -19.02 -23.47
N VAL A 268 -3.16 -19.33 -22.96
CA VAL A 268 -2.99 -20.08 -21.71
C VAL A 268 -3.56 -19.30 -20.51
N MET A 269 -3.33 -17.99 -20.44
CA MET A 269 -3.91 -17.13 -19.40
C MET A 269 -5.43 -17.02 -19.51
N GLY A 270 -5.95 -16.89 -20.74
CA GLY A 270 -7.39 -16.93 -21.00
C GLY A 270 -7.99 -18.25 -20.52
N LEU A 271 -7.41 -19.38 -20.92
CA LEU A 271 -7.85 -20.71 -20.49
C LEU A 271 -7.81 -20.86 -18.96
N GLY A 272 -6.73 -20.41 -18.31
CA GLY A 272 -6.63 -20.39 -16.85
C GLY A 272 -7.77 -19.60 -16.19
N LEU A 273 -8.09 -18.42 -16.73
CA LEU A 273 -9.21 -17.59 -16.27
C LEU A 273 -10.56 -18.30 -16.47
N PHE A 274 -10.82 -18.89 -17.63
CA PHE A 274 -12.08 -19.60 -17.89
C PHE A 274 -12.26 -20.80 -16.95
N LEU A 275 -11.19 -21.60 -16.77
CA LEU A 275 -11.22 -22.76 -15.89
C LEU A 275 -11.31 -22.38 -14.41
N SER A 276 -10.82 -21.20 -14.01
CA SER A 276 -10.96 -20.70 -12.62
C SER A 276 -12.43 -20.56 -12.19
N GLY A 277 -13.36 -20.46 -13.14
CA GLY A 277 -14.78 -20.27 -12.86
C GLY A 277 -15.12 -18.89 -12.29
N SER A 278 -14.20 -17.92 -12.35
CA SER A 278 -14.45 -16.55 -11.91
C SER A 278 -15.32 -15.79 -12.90
N ARG A 279 -16.64 -15.82 -12.68
CA ARG A 279 -17.64 -15.16 -13.54
C ARG A 279 -17.40 -13.65 -13.68
N GLY A 280 -17.12 -12.98 -12.57
CA GLY A 280 -16.77 -11.56 -12.56
C GLY A 280 -15.53 -11.27 -13.41
N GLY A 281 -14.52 -12.13 -13.37
CA GLY A 281 -13.33 -12.03 -14.20
C GLY A 281 -13.57 -12.30 -15.69
N ILE A 282 -14.43 -13.28 -16.02
CA ILE A 282 -14.83 -13.55 -17.40
C ILE A 282 -15.59 -12.34 -17.98
N ILE A 283 -16.62 -11.85 -17.28
CA ILE A 283 -17.46 -10.73 -17.75
C ILE A 283 -16.64 -9.44 -17.87
N SER A 284 -15.78 -9.14 -16.90
CA SER A 284 -14.93 -7.96 -16.94
C SER A 284 -13.92 -7.99 -18.08
N LEU A 285 -13.22 -9.12 -18.27
CA LEU A 285 -12.36 -9.33 -19.44
C LEU A 285 -13.18 -9.18 -20.72
N SER A 286 -14.41 -9.69 -20.73
CA SER A 286 -15.30 -9.61 -21.88
C SER A 286 -15.56 -8.19 -22.32
N CYS A 287 -16.05 -7.37 -21.40
CA CYS A 287 -16.31 -5.97 -21.67
C CYS A 287 -15.02 -5.26 -22.10
N ALA A 288 -13.90 -5.51 -21.42
CA ALA A 288 -12.62 -4.90 -21.75
C ALA A 288 -12.12 -5.24 -23.17
N LEU A 289 -12.23 -6.51 -23.59
CA LEU A 289 -11.82 -6.96 -24.92
C LEU A 289 -12.74 -6.48 -26.03
N VAL A 290 -14.05 -6.34 -25.77
CA VAL A 290 -14.98 -5.69 -26.71
C VAL A 290 -14.55 -4.24 -26.95
N VAL A 291 -14.29 -3.47 -25.88
CA VAL A 291 -13.80 -2.09 -26.01
C VAL A 291 -12.46 -2.04 -26.77
N MET A 292 -11.51 -2.92 -26.44
CA MET A 292 -10.21 -3.00 -27.12
C MET A 292 -10.35 -3.35 -28.61
N GLY A 293 -11.22 -4.31 -28.93
CA GLY A 293 -11.55 -4.72 -30.30
C GLY A 293 -12.16 -3.58 -31.10
N ILE A 294 -13.15 -2.86 -30.54
CA ILE A 294 -13.76 -1.67 -31.18
C ILE A 294 -12.71 -0.60 -31.46
N ILE A 295 -11.83 -0.32 -30.49
CA ILE A 295 -10.77 0.68 -30.66
C ILE A 295 -9.82 0.29 -31.80
N PHE A 296 -9.33 -0.95 -31.84
CA PHE A 296 -8.42 -1.37 -32.91
C PHE A 296 -9.10 -1.50 -34.27
N THR A 297 -10.36 -1.95 -34.32
CA THR A 297 -11.14 -2.04 -35.56
C THR A 297 -11.42 -0.67 -36.19
N SER A 298 -11.53 0.36 -35.35
CA SER A 298 -11.70 1.76 -35.74
C SER A 298 -10.44 2.37 -36.37
N ILE A 299 -9.26 1.78 -36.12
CA ILE A 299 -8.00 2.22 -36.73
C ILE A 299 -7.80 1.44 -38.03
N LYS A 300 -7.85 2.10 -39.19
CA LYS A 300 -7.78 1.45 -40.53
C LYS A 300 -6.66 0.40 -40.63
N LYS A 301 -5.47 0.72 -40.13
CA LYS A 301 -4.29 -0.18 -40.12
C LYS A 301 -4.48 -1.45 -39.29
N TYR A 302 -5.26 -1.39 -38.22
CA TYR A 302 -5.48 -2.48 -37.26
C TYR A 302 -6.87 -3.12 -37.41
N ARG A 303 -7.60 -2.81 -38.49
CA ARG A 303 -9.01 -3.24 -38.65
C ARG A 303 -9.18 -4.76 -38.62
N ARG A 304 -8.44 -5.49 -39.46
CA ARG A 304 -8.51 -6.96 -39.53
C ARG A 304 -8.04 -7.65 -38.24
N PRO A 305 -6.85 -7.33 -37.67
CA PRO A 305 -6.44 -7.95 -36.41
C PRO A 305 -7.35 -7.56 -35.24
N GLY A 306 -7.97 -6.38 -35.24
CA GLY A 306 -8.99 -6.01 -34.27
C GLY A 306 -10.22 -6.94 -34.30
N LEU A 307 -10.64 -7.39 -35.50
CA LEU A 307 -11.72 -8.37 -35.63
C LEU A 307 -11.34 -9.75 -35.06
N TYR A 308 -10.06 -10.15 -35.16
CA TYR A 308 -9.56 -11.39 -34.54
C TYR A 308 -9.57 -11.35 -33.01
N ILE A 309 -9.54 -10.16 -32.40
CA ILE A 309 -9.73 -10.02 -30.95
C ILE A 309 -11.23 -10.07 -30.61
N LEU A 310 -12.06 -9.39 -31.41
CA LEU A 310 -13.49 -9.24 -31.14
C LEU A 310 -14.30 -10.54 -31.35
N ILE A 311 -14.11 -11.23 -32.48
CA ILE A 311 -14.99 -12.33 -32.91
C ILE A 311 -14.84 -13.60 -32.06
N PRO A 312 -13.63 -14.15 -31.83
CA PRO A 312 -13.46 -15.35 -31.01
C PRO A 312 -13.94 -15.13 -29.58
N PHE A 313 -13.85 -13.89 -29.12
CA PHE A 313 -14.20 -13.54 -27.77
C PHE A 313 -15.73 -13.40 -27.56
N LEU A 314 -16.45 -12.82 -28.53
CA LEU A 314 -17.92 -12.84 -28.54
C LEU A 314 -18.44 -14.29 -28.60
N ILE A 315 -17.80 -15.14 -29.40
CA ILE A 315 -18.11 -16.57 -29.48
C ILE A 315 -17.85 -17.26 -28.15
N LEU A 316 -16.71 -16.99 -27.50
CA LEU A 316 -16.36 -17.60 -26.22
C LEU A 316 -17.27 -17.14 -25.07
N THR A 317 -17.69 -15.87 -25.07
CA THR A 317 -18.67 -15.35 -24.11
C THR A 317 -20.04 -15.97 -24.35
N ALA A 318 -20.49 -16.05 -25.61
CA ALA A 318 -21.73 -16.72 -25.98
C ALA A 318 -21.72 -18.20 -25.60
N PHE A 319 -20.62 -18.91 -25.91
CA PHE A 319 -20.41 -20.30 -25.54
C PHE A 319 -20.41 -20.48 -24.02
N TYR A 320 -19.78 -19.58 -23.25
CA TYR A 320 -19.83 -19.63 -21.80
C TYR A 320 -21.24 -19.40 -21.25
N THR A 321 -21.99 -18.41 -21.76
CA THR A 321 -23.37 -18.18 -21.33
C THR A 321 -24.29 -19.35 -21.68
N ILE A 322 -24.06 -20.00 -22.82
CA ILE A 322 -24.81 -21.17 -23.25
C ILE A 322 -24.42 -22.39 -22.41
N SER A 323 -23.13 -22.72 -22.30
CA SER A 323 -22.65 -23.86 -21.50
C SER A 323 -22.95 -23.73 -20.00
N ALA A 324 -22.91 -22.51 -19.44
CA ALA A 324 -23.32 -22.25 -18.07
C ALA A 324 -24.84 -22.40 -17.85
N GLY A 325 -25.64 -22.34 -18.92
CA GLY A 325 -27.11 -22.50 -18.90
C GLY A 325 -27.62 -23.85 -19.39
N VAL A 326 -26.77 -24.75 -19.89
CA VAL A 326 -27.18 -26.00 -20.58
C VAL A 326 -27.20 -27.24 -19.66
N GLU A 327 -26.74 -27.17 -18.40
CA GLU A 327 -27.07 -28.20 -17.40
C GLU A 327 -28.18 -27.76 -16.43
N PRO A 328 -29.33 -28.44 -16.39
CA PRO A 328 -30.34 -28.24 -15.35
C PRO A 328 -29.98 -29.08 -14.12
N THR A 329 -29.14 -28.54 -13.24
CA THR A 329 -29.20 -28.90 -11.81
C THR A 329 -29.73 -27.70 -11.06
N VAL A 330 -30.99 -27.77 -10.65
CA VAL A 330 -31.68 -26.79 -9.80
C VAL A 330 -30.82 -26.41 -8.57
N GLU A 331 -29.97 -27.33 -8.08
CA GLU A 331 -29.00 -27.07 -7.01
C GLU A 331 -27.89 -26.07 -7.40
N ARG A 332 -27.34 -26.16 -8.62
CA ARG A 332 -26.31 -25.23 -9.10
C ARG A 332 -26.89 -23.84 -9.36
N PHE A 333 -28.16 -23.76 -9.75
CA PHE A 333 -28.91 -22.51 -9.87
C PHE A 333 -29.20 -21.89 -8.49
N LYS A 334 -29.66 -22.68 -7.51
CA LYS A 334 -29.89 -22.21 -6.12
C LYS A 334 -28.60 -21.75 -5.41
N LEU A 335 -27.49 -22.47 -5.58
CA LEU A 335 -26.17 -22.05 -5.08
C LEU A 335 -25.68 -20.77 -5.79
N PHE A 336 -26.03 -20.60 -7.06
CA PHE A 336 -25.70 -19.39 -7.81
C PHE A 336 -26.49 -18.17 -7.32
N GLU A 337 -27.81 -18.28 -7.27
CA GLU A 337 -28.73 -17.22 -6.82
C GLU A 337 -28.37 -16.76 -5.41
N SER A 338 -28.14 -17.70 -4.48
CA SER A 338 -27.70 -17.38 -3.12
C SER A 338 -26.35 -16.68 -3.06
N SER A 339 -25.36 -17.08 -3.88
CA SER A 339 -24.05 -16.41 -3.89
C SER A 339 -24.09 -14.97 -4.42
N PHE A 340 -24.96 -14.69 -5.38
CA PHE A 340 -25.14 -13.36 -5.96
C PHE A 340 -25.95 -12.47 -5.01
N LEU A 341 -27.08 -12.97 -4.52
CA LEU A 341 -27.93 -12.28 -3.55
C LEU A 341 -27.15 -11.94 -2.27
N ASN A 342 -26.29 -12.83 -1.78
CA ASN A 342 -25.44 -12.55 -0.63
C ASN A 342 -24.46 -11.38 -0.86
N ARG A 343 -23.91 -11.23 -2.08
CA ARG A 343 -23.01 -10.11 -2.41
C ARG A 343 -23.77 -8.80 -2.57
N GLU A 344 -24.95 -8.85 -3.16
CA GLU A 344 -25.85 -7.69 -3.30
C GLU A 344 -26.29 -7.16 -1.93
N ILE A 345 -26.76 -8.05 -1.03
CA ILE A 345 -27.11 -7.69 0.36
C ILE A 345 -25.89 -7.09 1.07
N ARG A 346 -24.67 -7.64 0.89
CA ARG A 346 -23.45 -7.06 1.48
C ARG A 346 -23.19 -5.64 0.96
N ALA A 347 -23.34 -5.42 -0.34
CA ALA A 347 -23.16 -4.09 -0.93
C ALA A 347 -24.19 -3.10 -0.35
N GLU A 348 -25.46 -3.50 -0.21
CA GLU A 348 -26.51 -2.69 0.40
C GLU A 348 -26.20 -2.33 1.86
N LYS A 349 -25.80 -3.31 2.69
CA LYS A 349 -25.42 -3.04 4.09
C LYS A 349 -24.16 -2.18 4.19
N THR A 350 -23.23 -2.32 3.23
CA THR A 350 -22.07 -1.44 3.13
C THR A 350 -22.47 0.00 2.80
N LEU A 351 -23.49 0.20 1.95
CA LEU A 351 -24.05 1.53 1.69
C LEU A 351 -24.80 2.10 2.90
N THR A 352 -25.43 1.25 3.72
CA THR A 352 -26.00 1.67 5.01
C THR A 352 -24.90 2.18 5.95
N MET A 353 -23.76 1.47 6.02
CA MET A 353 -22.58 1.93 6.76
C MET A 353 -22.03 3.26 6.21
N PHE A 354 -22.06 3.48 4.89
CA PHE A 354 -21.69 4.77 4.31
C PHE A 354 -22.59 5.92 4.77
N ASN A 355 -23.90 5.69 4.92
CA ASN A 355 -24.85 6.73 5.37
C ASN A 355 -24.53 7.24 6.78
N ASP A 356 -23.90 6.42 7.64
CA ASP A 356 -23.44 6.82 8.97
C ASP A 356 -22.12 7.64 8.94
N TYR A 357 -21.32 7.51 7.86
CA TYR A 357 -20.01 8.17 7.70
C TYR A 357 -19.83 8.82 6.30
N PRO A 358 -20.71 9.74 5.86
CA PRO A 358 -20.77 10.14 4.46
C PRO A 358 -19.59 10.99 3.98
N ILE A 359 -19.02 11.84 4.84
CA ILE A 359 -17.99 12.82 4.44
C ILE A 359 -16.61 12.16 4.35
N SER A 360 -16.10 11.70 5.50
CA SER A 360 -14.74 11.16 5.62
C SER A 360 -14.67 9.64 5.60
N GLY A 361 -15.81 8.94 5.67
CA GLY A 361 -15.84 7.50 5.92
C GLY A 361 -15.38 7.14 7.33
N VAL A 362 -15.46 5.84 7.66
CA VAL A 362 -14.97 5.28 8.94
C VAL A 362 -13.42 5.20 9.02
N GLY A 363 -12.73 5.43 7.90
CA GLY A 363 -11.29 5.23 7.73
C GLY A 363 -10.95 3.92 7.02
N ILE A 364 -10.02 3.98 6.07
CA ILE A 364 -9.63 2.84 5.22
C ILE A 364 -9.00 1.71 6.02
N GLY A 365 -9.57 0.51 5.88
CA GLY A 365 -9.22 -0.69 6.61
C GLY A 365 -10.09 -0.97 7.84
N ASN A 366 -11.03 -0.07 8.20
CA ASN A 366 -11.93 -0.26 9.33
C ASN A 366 -13.19 -1.09 9.02
N PHE A 367 -13.45 -1.39 7.75
CA PHE A 367 -14.59 -2.21 7.31
C PHE A 367 -14.77 -3.50 8.14
N PRO A 368 -13.79 -4.42 8.27
CA PRO A 368 -14.01 -5.68 8.98
C PRO A 368 -14.34 -5.52 10.47
N TYR A 369 -13.97 -4.38 11.08
CA TYR A 369 -14.19 -4.14 12.50
C TYR A 369 -15.58 -3.56 12.77
N LEU A 370 -16.08 -2.68 11.90
CA LEU A 370 -17.38 -2.02 12.07
C LEU A 370 -18.52 -2.74 11.33
N PHE A 371 -18.26 -3.39 10.19
CA PHE A 371 -19.28 -4.06 9.39
C PHE A 371 -20.17 -5.06 10.17
N PRO A 372 -19.67 -5.81 11.18
CA PRO A 372 -20.52 -6.67 12.01
C PRO A 372 -21.77 -5.97 12.56
N ARG A 373 -21.71 -4.66 12.85
CA ARG A 373 -22.86 -3.86 13.31
C ARG A 373 -24.01 -3.76 12.28
N TYR A 374 -23.69 -3.80 11.00
CA TYR A 374 -24.66 -3.68 9.89
C TYR A 374 -25.02 -5.04 9.28
N HIS A 375 -24.46 -6.12 9.83
CA HIS A 375 -24.62 -7.47 9.31
C HIS A 375 -26.01 -8.03 9.66
N ASP A 376 -26.61 -8.74 8.71
CA ASP A 376 -27.98 -9.27 8.79
C ASP A 376 -28.01 -10.77 9.14
N ILE A 377 -29.14 -11.23 9.68
CA ILE A 377 -29.45 -12.60 10.10
C ILE A 377 -29.32 -13.60 8.94
N SER A 378 -29.60 -13.16 7.70
CA SER A 378 -29.65 -14.02 6.51
C SER A 378 -28.30 -14.62 6.09
N GLN A 379 -27.17 -14.06 6.54
CA GLN A 379 -25.83 -14.50 6.13
C GLN A 379 -25.15 -15.36 7.21
N ARG A 380 -25.40 -16.67 7.14
CA ARG A 380 -24.81 -17.68 8.05
C ARG A 380 -23.31 -17.89 7.78
N SER A 381 -22.52 -17.85 8.85
CA SER A 381 -21.25 -18.58 9.07
C SER A 381 -19.87 -17.98 8.73
N GLN A 382 -19.69 -16.71 8.35
CA GLN A 382 -18.34 -16.22 8.02
C GLN A 382 -18.02 -14.82 8.56
N PHE A 383 -16.80 -14.66 9.08
CA PHE A 383 -16.19 -13.34 9.35
C PHE A 383 -15.98 -12.63 8.01
N ILE A 384 -16.71 -11.53 7.78
CA ILE A 384 -16.68 -10.80 6.51
C ILE A 384 -15.58 -9.75 6.56
N ASN A 385 -14.50 -10.03 5.83
CA ASN A 385 -13.35 -9.15 5.74
C ASN A 385 -13.51 -7.99 4.73
N TYR A 386 -14.36 -8.19 3.72
CA TYR A 386 -14.54 -7.27 2.60
C TYR A 386 -15.99 -7.32 2.10
N ALA A 387 -16.47 -6.22 1.53
CA ALA A 387 -17.82 -6.14 0.97
C ALA A 387 -18.02 -7.02 -0.28
N HIS A 388 -16.93 -7.47 -0.92
CA HIS A 388 -16.93 -8.01 -2.29
C HIS A 388 -17.52 -7.02 -3.31
N ASN A 389 -17.34 -5.73 -3.04
CA ASN A 389 -17.62 -4.63 -3.93
C ASN A 389 -16.67 -3.48 -3.51
N ASP A 390 -15.55 -3.36 -4.21
CA ASP A 390 -14.50 -2.37 -3.89
C ASP A 390 -15.05 -0.94 -3.97
N TRP A 391 -16.06 -0.67 -4.81
CA TRP A 391 -16.68 0.66 -4.93
C TRP A 391 -17.49 1.02 -3.69
N ALA A 392 -18.37 0.13 -3.25
CA ALA A 392 -19.18 0.33 -2.05
C ALA A 392 -18.29 0.42 -0.80
N GLN A 393 -17.30 -0.48 -0.69
CA GLN A 393 -16.37 -0.46 0.44
C GLN A 393 -15.52 0.80 0.48
N LEU A 394 -14.97 1.25 -0.66
CA LEU A 394 -14.22 2.50 -0.73
C LEU A 394 -15.08 3.68 -0.31
N LEU A 395 -16.35 3.72 -0.72
CA LEU A 395 -17.27 4.79 -0.35
C LEU A 395 -17.57 4.77 1.16
N ALA A 396 -17.80 3.61 1.77
CA ALA A 396 -18.03 3.49 3.22
C ALA A 396 -16.79 3.80 4.06
N GLU A 397 -15.60 3.42 3.60
CA GLU A 397 -14.36 3.60 4.34
C GLU A 397 -13.72 4.98 4.14
N ALA A 398 -13.81 5.57 2.96
CA ALA A 398 -13.18 6.83 2.62
C ALA A 398 -14.18 8.01 2.47
N GLY A 399 -15.48 7.73 2.55
CA GLY A 399 -16.53 8.71 2.33
C GLY A 399 -16.50 9.30 0.92
N VAL A 400 -17.36 10.28 0.68
CA VAL A 400 -17.42 11.00 -0.60
C VAL A 400 -16.10 11.70 -0.90
N VAL A 401 -15.41 12.25 0.11
CA VAL A 401 -14.16 12.99 -0.10
C VAL A 401 -13.06 12.06 -0.63
N GLY A 402 -12.79 10.95 0.03
CA GLY A 402 -11.78 10.01 -0.41
C GLY A 402 -12.14 9.35 -1.75
N PHE A 403 -13.41 9.03 -1.95
CA PHE A 403 -13.92 8.46 -3.20
C PHE A 403 -13.73 9.41 -4.39
N LEU A 404 -14.10 10.69 -4.26
CA LEU A 404 -13.94 11.69 -5.31
C LEU A 404 -12.47 12.00 -5.61
N ILE A 405 -11.59 12.00 -4.59
CA ILE A 405 -10.14 12.16 -4.82
C ILE A 405 -9.64 11.04 -5.73
N LEU A 406 -10.00 9.78 -5.47
CA LEU A 406 -9.58 8.64 -6.28
C LEU A 406 -10.17 8.69 -7.70
N LEU A 407 -11.47 8.96 -7.83
CA LEU A 407 -12.14 9.07 -9.13
C LEU A 407 -11.57 10.20 -9.98
N ALA A 408 -11.40 11.40 -9.40
CA ALA A 408 -10.81 12.55 -10.10
C ALA A 408 -9.40 12.22 -10.60
N ALA A 409 -8.65 11.43 -9.84
CA ALA A 409 -7.34 10.96 -10.23
C ALA A 409 -7.34 10.03 -11.41
N MET A 410 -8.20 9.01 -11.36
CA MET A 410 -8.29 8.01 -12.40
C MET A 410 -8.79 8.67 -13.69
N GLY A 411 -9.78 9.57 -13.57
CA GLY A 411 -10.24 10.42 -14.67
C GLY A 411 -9.14 11.31 -15.24
N TYR A 412 -8.36 11.99 -14.40
CA TYR A 412 -7.24 12.83 -14.84
C TYR A 412 -6.13 12.02 -15.52
N TYR A 413 -5.77 10.86 -14.97
CA TYR A 413 -4.82 9.92 -15.57
C TYR A 413 -5.30 9.45 -16.95
N LEU A 414 -6.55 8.99 -17.04
CA LEU A 414 -7.15 8.53 -18.29
C LEU A 414 -7.21 9.65 -19.30
N PHE A 415 -7.64 10.85 -18.91
CA PHE A 415 -7.66 12.02 -19.78
C PHE A 415 -6.27 12.34 -20.36
N LYS A 416 -5.23 12.40 -19.52
CA LYS A 416 -3.86 12.67 -19.98
C LYS A 416 -3.32 11.56 -20.86
N THR A 417 -3.58 10.31 -20.51
CA THR A 417 -3.13 9.12 -21.25
C THR A 417 -3.80 9.04 -22.62
N LEU A 418 -5.12 9.17 -22.67
CA LEU A 418 -5.90 9.13 -23.91
C LEU A 418 -5.60 10.34 -24.81
N ARG A 419 -5.36 11.53 -24.25
CA ARG A 419 -4.92 12.69 -25.03
C ARG A 419 -3.56 12.46 -25.70
N LYS A 420 -2.61 11.87 -24.98
CA LYS A 420 -1.31 11.47 -25.56
C LYS A 420 -1.47 10.34 -26.59
N TRP A 421 -2.31 9.36 -26.30
CA TRP A 421 -2.58 8.24 -27.21
C TRP A 421 -3.23 8.67 -28.52
N LYS A 422 -4.16 9.64 -28.51
CA LYS A 422 -4.73 10.23 -29.73
C LYS A 422 -3.70 10.91 -30.62
N GLN A 423 -2.57 11.35 -30.05
CA GLN A 423 -1.44 11.96 -30.77
C GLN A 423 -0.36 10.93 -31.13
N ALA A 424 -0.50 9.68 -30.70
CA ALA A 424 0.48 8.65 -30.96
C ALA A 424 0.43 8.23 -32.45
N GLN A 425 1.61 8.08 -33.03
CA GLN A 425 1.78 7.72 -34.45
C GLN A 425 2.59 6.43 -34.61
N ASP A 426 3.53 6.19 -33.70
CA ASP A 426 4.31 4.97 -33.66
C ASP A 426 3.46 3.79 -33.14
N ALA A 427 3.56 2.65 -33.81
CA ALA A 427 2.89 1.41 -33.43
C ALA A 427 3.18 1.02 -31.97
N PHE A 428 4.40 1.27 -31.48
CA PHE A 428 4.77 0.99 -30.09
C PHE A 428 3.88 1.75 -29.09
N ALA A 429 3.72 3.05 -29.30
CA ALA A 429 2.92 3.93 -28.46
C ALA A 429 1.41 3.68 -28.62
N VAL A 430 0.93 3.44 -29.85
CA VAL A 430 -0.49 3.17 -30.12
C VAL A 430 -0.94 1.85 -29.49
N CYS A 431 -0.21 0.76 -29.70
CA CYS A 431 -0.63 -0.56 -29.24
C CYS A 431 -0.49 -0.73 -27.72
N LEU A 432 0.62 -0.26 -27.12
CA LEU A 432 0.84 -0.41 -25.68
C LEU A 432 0.18 0.70 -24.85
N GLY A 433 0.03 1.91 -25.42
CA GLY A 433 -0.51 3.07 -24.72
C GLY A 433 -1.99 2.97 -24.35
N ILE A 434 -2.76 2.11 -25.03
CA ILE A 434 -4.18 1.88 -24.70
C ILE A 434 -4.37 0.82 -23.60
N ALA A 435 -3.41 -0.08 -23.40
CA ALA A 435 -3.51 -1.19 -22.45
C ALA A 435 -3.89 -0.77 -21.02
N PRO A 436 -3.36 0.34 -20.45
CA PRO A 436 -3.79 0.80 -19.13
C PRO A 436 -5.28 1.16 -19.05
N ALA A 437 -5.84 1.77 -20.09
CA ALA A 437 -7.25 2.14 -20.10
C ALA A 437 -8.13 0.88 -20.12
N ILE A 438 -7.77 -0.11 -20.93
CA ILE A 438 -8.47 -1.39 -21.02
C ILE A 438 -8.36 -2.18 -19.70
N ALA A 439 -7.19 -2.21 -19.07
CA ALA A 439 -6.98 -2.87 -17.78
C ALA A 439 -7.78 -2.21 -16.65
N LEU A 440 -7.84 -0.87 -16.62
CA LEU A 440 -8.65 -0.13 -15.65
C LEU A 440 -10.16 -0.39 -15.84
N ILE A 441 -10.63 -0.52 -17.08
CA ILE A 441 -12.02 -0.89 -17.37
C ILE A 441 -12.30 -2.31 -16.84
N SER A 442 -11.43 -3.29 -17.15
CA SER A 442 -11.60 -4.67 -16.69
C SER A 442 -11.66 -4.74 -15.16
N ILE A 443 -10.62 -4.28 -14.49
CA ILE A 443 -10.54 -4.33 -13.02
C ILE A 443 -11.65 -3.51 -12.37
N GLY A 444 -12.02 -2.36 -12.95
CA GLY A 444 -13.13 -1.53 -12.47
C GLY A 444 -14.49 -2.25 -12.52
N ILE A 445 -14.75 -3.05 -13.56
CA ILE A 445 -15.96 -3.88 -13.67
C ILE A 445 -15.88 -5.07 -12.70
N HIS A 446 -14.74 -5.76 -12.62
CA HIS A 446 -14.59 -6.90 -11.69
C HIS A 446 -14.79 -6.45 -10.23
N SER A 447 -14.32 -5.24 -9.89
CA SER A 447 -14.46 -4.57 -8.60
C SER A 447 -15.91 -4.34 -8.14
N LEU A 448 -16.92 -4.50 -9.01
CA LEU A 448 -18.34 -4.49 -8.61
C LEU A 448 -18.77 -5.74 -7.86
N SER A 449 -18.01 -6.84 -8.01
CA SER A 449 -18.38 -8.16 -7.49
C SER A 449 -17.26 -8.86 -6.71
N ASP A 450 -16.08 -8.24 -6.63
CA ASP A 450 -14.91 -8.76 -5.93
C ASP A 450 -14.01 -7.62 -5.41
N PHE A 451 -12.95 -7.95 -4.69
CA PHE A 451 -12.07 -7.00 -3.97
C PHE A 451 -10.60 -7.07 -4.42
N ASN A 452 -10.39 -7.17 -5.73
CA ASN A 452 -9.08 -7.37 -6.34
C ASN A 452 -8.03 -6.33 -5.93
N LEU A 453 -8.43 -5.06 -5.73
CA LEU A 453 -7.48 -3.98 -5.44
C LEU A 453 -6.95 -4.00 -4.01
N HIS A 454 -7.61 -4.71 -3.10
CA HIS A 454 -7.12 -4.96 -1.75
C HIS A 454 -5.96 -5.96 -1.71
N ILE A 455 -5.76 -6.73 -2.79
CA ILE A 455 -4.69 -7.72 -2.91
C ILE A 455 -3.43 -7.05 -3.45
N PRO A 456 -2.33 -7.00 -2.68
CA PRO A 456 -1.16 -6.22 -3.07
C PRO A 456 -0.54 -6.64 -4.39
N ALA A 457 -0.55 -7.94 -4.72
CA ALA A 457 -0.05 -8.44 -5.99
C ALA A 457 -0.82 -7.85 -7.20
N ASN A 458 -2.14 -7.83 -7.15
CA ASN A 458 -2.97 -7.30 -8.23
C ASN A 458 -2.81 -5.78 -8.37
N MET A 459 -2.74 -5.05 -7.25
CA MET A 459 -2.47 -3.61 -7.27
C MET A 459 -1.08 -3.29 -7.88
N ILE A 460 -0.05 -4.07 -7.53
CA ILE A 460 1.31 -3.93 -8.09
C ILE A 460 1.31 -4.20 -9.60
N VAL A 461 0.64 -5.25 -10.06
CA VAL A 461 0.56 -5.58 -11.49
C VAL A 461 -0.23 -4.52 -12.26
N LEU A 462 -1.33 -3.99 -11.69
CA LEU A 462 -2.08 -2.89 -12.30
C LEU A 462 -1.20 -1.64 -12.46
N ILE A 463 -0.45 -1.27 -11.41
CA ILE A 463 0.52 -0.16 -11.46
C ILE A 463 1.61 -0.44 -12.51
N ALA A 464 2.04 -1.70 -12.66
CA ALA A 464 3.00 -2.10 -13.68
C ALA A 464 2.45 -1.90 -15.10
N VAL A 465 1.22 -2.34 -15.38
CA VAL A 465 0.54 -2.13 -16.67
C VAL A 465 0.38 -0.64 -16.97
N ILE A 466 -0.08 0.15 -15.99
CA ILE A 466 -0.16 1.62 -16.05
C ILE A 466 1.19 2.23 -16.42
N SER A 467 2.26 1.81 -15.75
CA SER A 467 3.62 2.31 -15.97
C SER A 467 4.13 1.95 -17.37
N ILE A 468 3.91 0.71 -17.81
CA ILE A 468 4.30 0.21 -19.15
C ILE A 468 3.64 1.03 -20.24
N GLY A 469 2.31 1.19 -20.21
CA GLY A 469 1.58 1.91 -21.25
C GLY A 469 1.88 3.41 -21.28
N TYR A 470 1.95 4.06 -20.11
CA TYR A 470 2.26 5.48 -20.04
C TYR A 470 3.70 5.79 -20.50
N ARG A 471 4.69 4.94 -20.15
CA ARG A 471 6.07 5.10 -20.63
C ARG A 471 6.20 4.78 -22.11
N ALA A 472 5.41 3.87 -22.66
CA ALA A 472 5.37 3.62 -24.11
C ALA A 472 4.90 4.86 -24.89
N LEU A 473 3.90 5.59 -24.38
CA LEU A 473 3.45 6.87 -24.95
C LEU A 473 4.51 7.97 -24.87
N CYS A 474 5.31 8.00 -23.80
CA CYS A 474 6.37 9.01 -23.65
C CYS A 474 7.60 8.70 -24.52
N ALA A 475 7.95 7.43 -24.71
CA ALA A 475 9.12 7.02 -25.49
C ALA A 475 9.08 7.51 -26.96
N GLN A 476 7.89 7.64 -27.55
CA GLN A 476 7.74 8.22 -28.90
C GLN A 476 8.25 9.68 -28.95
N GLN A 477 7.91 10.48 -27.93
CA GLN A 477 8.26 11.90 -27.89
C GLN A 477 9.77 12.10 -27.67
N ASP A 478 10.37 11.26 -26.83
CA ASP A 478 11.82 11.27 -26.56
C ASP A 478 12.64 11.01 -27.83
N GLU A 479 12.21 10.08 -28.71
CA GLU A 479 12.88 9.80 -29.99
C GLU A 479 12.67 10.89 -31.03
N THR A 480 11.47 11.48 -31.09
CA THR A 480 11.16 12.56 -32.05
C THR A 480 12.01 13.80 -31.76
N PHE A 481 12.31 14.06 -30.48
CA PHE A 481 13.16 15.18 -30.05
C PHE A 481 14.65 14.91 -30.26
N ALA A 482 15.12 13.68 -30.02
CA ALA A 482 16.52 13.29 -30.26
C ALA A 482 16.94 13.36 -31.75
N GLN A 483 15.96 13.32 -32.67
CA GLN A 483 16.19 13.38 -34.12
C GLN A 483 16.10 14.81 -34.70
N GLN A 484 15.72 15.82 -33.92
CA GLN A 484 15.80 17.20 -34.40
C GLN A 484 17.28 17.62 -34.45
N PRO A 485 17.81 18.08 -35.60
CA PRO A 485 19.17 18.58 -35.65
C PRO A 485 19.25 19.77 -34.71
N ILE A 486 20.01 19.62 -33.62
CA ILE A 486 20.48 20.78 -32.86
C ILE A 486 21.13 21.66 -33.90
N LEU A 487 20.51 22.80 -34.22
CA LEU A 487 21.11 23.82 -35.04
C LEU A 487 22.41 24.20 -34.32
N SER A 488 23.52 23.59 -34.73
CA SER A 488 24.84 23.99 -34.33
C SER A 488 24.91 25.45 -34.75
N LEU A 489 24.81 26.36 -33.79
CA LEU A 489 25.17 27.75 -33.99
C LEU A 489 26.64 27.73 -34.45
N ARG A 490 26.86 27.70 -35.76
CA ARG A 490 28.14 28.05 -36.35
C ARG A 490 28.42 29.46 -35.83
N PRO A 491 29.56 29.73 -35.18
CA PRO A 491 29.92 31.09 -34.88
C PRO A 491 30.03 31.83 -36.22
N SER A 492 29.18 32.82 -36.44
CA SER A 492 29.38 33.76 -37.53
C SER A 492 30.71 34.50 -37.29
N PRO A 493 31.54 34.69 -38.31
CA PRO A 493 32.75 35.48 -38.16
C PRO A 493 32.31 36.93 -37.95
N VAL A 494 32.43 37.42 -36.72
CA VAL A 494 32.26 38.84 -36.41
C VAL A 494 33.48 39.56 -36.98
N SER A 495 33.26 40.34 -38.04
CA SER A 495 34.26 41.24 -38.60
C SER A 495 34.48 42.41 -37.63
N PHE A 496 35.64 42.44 -36.97
CA PHE A 496 36.09 43.61 -36.22
C PHE A 496 36.82 44.58 -37.16
N GLN A 497 36.26 45.77 -37.36
CA GLN A 497 37.02 46.93 -37.85
C GLN A 497 37.78 47.57 -36.67
N PRO A 498 39.05 48.00 -36.85
CA PRO A 498 39.90 48.42 -35.74
C PRO A 498 39.77 49.92 -35.45
N PHE A 499 39.65 50.27 -34.16
CA PHE A 499 39.97 51.62 -33.69
C PHE A 499 41.43 51.62 -33.21
N LEU A 500 42.24 52.42 -33.87
CA LEU A 500 43.68 52.61 -33.62
C LEU A 500 43.90 53.59 -32.46
N MET A 501 44.78 53.23 -31.52
CA MET A 501 45.60 54.19 -30.77
C MET A 501 46.97 53.57 -30.41
N SER A 502 47.99 54.09 -31.11
CA SER A 502 49.39 54.41 -30.72
C SER A 502 49.98 53.89 -29.38
N LEU A 503 51.24 53.45 -29.21
CA LEU A 503 52.49 53.44 -30.01
C LEU A 503 53.59 52.55 -29.32
N ARG A 504 54.27 51.67 -30.10
CA ARG A 504 55.73 51.26 -30.16
C ARG A 504 56.51 50.62 -28.94
N PRO A 505 57.67 49.92 -29.13
CA PRO A 505 58.05 48.88 -30.14
C PRO A 505 58.94 47.68 -29.61
N PHE A 506 58.83 46.48 -30.27
CA PHE A 506 59.84 45.38 -30.58
C PHE A 506 60.87 44.81 -29.55
N PRO A 507 61.56 43.64 -29.77
CA PRO A 507 61.39 42.53 -30.75
C PRO A 507 61.55 41.05 -30.23
N MET A 508 61.23 40.08 -31.12
CA MET A 508 61.82 38.71 -31.30
C MET A 508 61.48 37.55 -30.32
N SER A 509 61.37 36.26 -30.72
CA SER A 509 61.39 35.59 -32.03
C SER A 509 60.69 34.22 -31.95
N PHE A 510 60.05 33.81 -33.05
CA PHE A 510 59.51 32.49 -33.33
C PHE A 510 60.61 31.64 -33.99
N ARG A 511 61.48 31.04 -33.20
CA ARG A 511 62.44 30.01 -33.63
C ARG A 511 62.79 29.16 -32.42
N THR A 512 62.78 27.85 -32.59
CA THR A 512 62.88 26.79 -31.56
C THR A 512 61.50 26.50 -30.95
N TYR A 513 60.69 25.56 -31.44
CA TYR A 513 61.00 24.14 -31.40
C TYR A 513 60.00 23.35 -32.27
N VAL A 514 59.95 23.66 -33.57
CA VAL A 514 59.49 22.70 -34.58
C VAL A 514 60.76 22.06 -35.14
N ARG A 515 61.11 20.88 -34.62
CA ARG A 515 62.10 20.01 -35.24
C ARG A 515 61.75 18.55 -34.97
N ASN A 516 61.46 17.82 -36.05
CA ASN A 516 61.19 16.37 -36.19
C ASN A 516 59.77 15.96 -35.77
N LEU A 517 58.77 15.69 -36.61
CA LEU A 517 58.66 15.10 -37.96
C LEU A 517 59.33 13.72 -38.15
N VAL A 518 58.46 12.70 -38.32
CA VAL A 518 58.56 11.43 -39.07
C VAL A 518 59.21 10.19 -38.39
N PHE A 519 58.42 9.16 -38.05
CA PHE A 519 58.33 7.84 -38.76
C PHE A 519 57.55 6.72 -38.00
N LYS A 520 56.67 6.01 -38.74
CA LYS A 520 56.21 4.58 -38.69
C LYS A 520 55.88 3.91 -37.33
N GLY A 521 54.87 3.05 -37.19
CA GLY A 521 54.02 2.31 -38.12
C GLY A 521 53.26 1.20 -37.37
N SER A 522 52.15 0.76 -37.95
CA SER A 522 51.15 -0.19 -37.45
C SER A 522 51.54 -1.67 -37.50
N GLY A 523 50.97 -2.50 -36.60
CA GLY A 523 50.55 -3.88 -36.92
C GLY A 523 51.05 -4.98 -35.98
N PHE A 524 50.18 -5.50 -35.09
CA PHE A 524 50.27 -6.89 -34.63
C PHE A 524 48.94 -7.41 -34.04
N LEU A 525 47.98 -7.71 -34.91
CA LEU A 525 46.82 -8.56 -34.60
C LEU A 525 46.79 -9.71 -35.61
N THR A 526 47.73 -10.66 -35.54
CA THR A 526 47.57 -12.02 -36.09
C THR A 526 48.77 -12.90 -35.76
N ARG A 527 48.73 -13.59 -34.60
CA ARG A 527 49.34 -14.91 -34.37
C ARG A 527 49.12 -15.30 -32.90
N LEU A 528 48.08 -16.08 -32.66
CA LEU A 528 48.12 -17.34 -31.90
C LEU A 528 46.71 -17.66 -31.37
N ARG A 529 46.00 -18.41 -32.20
CA ARG A 529 44.89 -19.27 -31.81
C ARG A 529 45.36 -20.70 -32.07
N ARG A 530 45.79 -21.43 -31.05
CA ARG A 530 45.86 -22.91 -30.97
C ARG A 530 46.52 -23.31 -29.65
N PHE A 531 45.70 -23.62 -28.64
CA PHE A 531 45.72 -24.84 -27.84
C PHE A 531 44.69 -24.64 -26.73
N GLY A 532 43.70 -25.53 -26.68
CA GLY A 532 42.67 -25.52 -25.64
C GLY A 532 43.18 -26.18 -24.37
N MET A 533 42.68 -25.72 -23.22
CA MET A 533 42.18 -26.55 -22.13
C MET A 533 41.72 -25.68 -20.96
N THR A 534 40.77 -26.25 -20.21
CA THR A 534 40.05 -25.77 -19.03
C THR A 534 40.90 -25.70 -17.76
N MET A 535 40.68 -24.67 -16.93
CA MET A 535 40.45 -24.70 -15.45
C MET A 535 40.85 -23.38 -14.80
N GLY A 536 40.08 -22.93 -13.81
CA GLY A 536 40.23 -21.63 -13.17
C GLY A 536 41.15 -21.62 -11.95
N VAL A 537 41.67 -20.44 -11.59
CA VAL A 537 42.17 -20.06 -10.25
C VAL A 537 42.03 -18.54 -10.09
N SER A 538 41.90 -18.09 -8.84
CA SER A 538 41.46 -16.77 -8.39
C SER A 538 42.62 -15.86 -7.88
N PHE A 539 42.40 -14.54 -7.97
CA PHE A 539 42.90 -13.40 -7.15
C PHE A 539 44.41 -13.12 -6.93
N GLN A 540 44.82 -11.86 -7.17
CA GLN A 540 45.14 -10.83 -6.14
C GLN A 540 45.54 -9.49 -6.82
N LEU A 541 45.09 -8.35 -6.28
CA LEU A 541 45.64 -7.01 -6.58
C LEU A 541 45.75 -6.20 -5.27
N PRO A 542 46.78 -5.34 -5.11
CA PRO A 542 47.25 -4.85 -3.81
C PRO A 542 46.65 -3.50 -3.37
N PHE A 543 46.82 -3.25 -2.08
CA PHE A 543 46.49 -2.05 -1.32
C PHE A 543 47.32 -0.82 -1.72
N LEU A 544 46.69 0.37 -1.66
CA LEU A 544 47.36 1.65 -1.40
C LEU A 544 46.45 2.51 -0.50
N SER A 545 46.98 2.87 0.66
CA SER A 545 46.35 3.60 1.76
C SER A 545 46.53 5.11 1.63
N PHE A 546 45.49 5.90 1.89
CA PHE A 546 45.58 7.34 2.17
C PHE A 546 45.00 7.64 3.56
N GLN A 547 45.78 8.35 4.39
CA GLN A 547 45.36 8.86 5.71
C GLN A 547 44.55 10.17 5.57
N PRO A 548 43.65 10.51 6.51
CA PRO A 548 42.95 11.79 6.53
C PRO A 548 43.67 12.83 7.42
N PHE A 549 43.88 14.03 6.88
CA PHE A 549 44.21 15.24 7.64
C PHE A 549 42.96 15.78 8.35
N LEU A 550 43.11 16.11 9.63
CA LEU A 550 42.14 16.84 10.46
C LEU A 550 42.28 18.35 10.22
N VAL A 551 41.17 19.05 9.93
CA VAL A 551 41.07 20.50 10.04
C VAL A 551 39.81 20.83 10.84
N SER A 552 40.00 21.50 11.97
CA SER A 552 38.95 21.99 12.87
C SER A 552 38.33 23.28 12.36
N PHE A 553 37.01 23.42 12.42
CA PHE A 553 36.33 24.71 12.30
C PHE A 553 35.48 25.00 13.55
N ARG A 554 35.72 26.15 14.19
CA ARG A 554 34.85 26.77 15.20
C ARG A 554 33.60 27.37 14.53
N PRO A 555 32.43 27.40 15.19
CA PRO A 555 31.25 28.11 14.68
C PRO A 555 31.33 29.62 15.00
N PRO A 556 30.85 30.52 14.12
CA PRO A 556 30.63 31.91 14.49
C PRO A 556 29.24 32.10 15.13
N THR A 557 29.21 32.87 16.20
CA THR A 557 28.03 33.46 16.83
C THR A 557 27.39 34.49 15.90
N LEU A 558 26.09 34.35 15.59
CA LEU A 558 25.29 35.34 14.86
C LEU A 558 24.18 35.86 15.76
N SER A 559 24.24 37.15 16.10
CA SER A 559 23.18 37.91 16.77
C SER A 559 22.15 38.41 15.76
N PHE A 560 20.86 38.20 16.00
CA PHE A 560 19.79 38.81 15.21
C PHE A 560 19.23 40.04 15.94
N ARG A 561 19.47 41.23 15.38
CA ARG A 561 18.75 42.47 15.71
C ARG A 561 17.90 42.86 14.49
N GLY A 562 16.59 42.94 14.68
CA GLY A 562 15.64 43.56 13.73
C GLY A 562 14.89 42.59 12.82
N ALA A 563 13.89 41.87 13.35
CA ALA A 563 12.87 41.20 12.54
C ALA A 563 11.55 41.98 12.60
N LYS A 564 11.06 42.40 11.42
CA LYS A 564 9.77 43.05 11.23
C LYS A 564 8.63 42.08 11.53
N ARG A 565 7.52 42.64 12.04
CA ARG A 565 6.29 42.03 12.60
C ARG A 565 5.47 41.07 11.68
N ARG A 566 6.05 40.39 10.69
CA ARG A 566 5.34 39.43 9.82
C ARG A 566 5.79 37.95 9.92
N GLU A 567 6.71 37.61 10.81
CA GLU A 567 7.17 36.22 10.99
C GLU A 567 6.62 35.49 12.24
N ILE A 568 5.74 36.13 13.01
CA ILE A 568 5.21 35.54 14.26
C ILE A 568 4.06 34.54 14.03
N LEU A 569 3.50 34.45 12.82
CA LEU A 569 2.47 33.44 12.49
C LEU A 569 3.03 32.09 12.00
N PHE A 570 4.34 31.98 11.76
CA PHE A 570 4.93 30.75 11.21
C PHE A 570 5.48 29.78 12.27
N PHE A 571 5.56 30.21 13.53
CA PHE A 571 6.05 29.37 14.63
C PHE A 571 4.95 28.67 15.46
N SER A 572 3.67 28.87 15.12
CA SER A 572 2.53 28.20 15.80
C SER A 572 2.25 26.78 15.30
N VAL A 573 2.90 26.31 14.23
CA VAL A 573 2.63 24.97 13.62
C VAL A 573 3.68 23.93 14.07
N ILE A 574 4.77 24.34 14.72
CA ILE A 574 5.84 23.44 15.16
C ILE A 574 5.70 23.06 16.66
N SER A 575 4.82 23.73 17.41
CA SER A 575 4.58 23.42 18.84
C SER A 575 3.67 22.21 19.10
N THR A 576 3.17 21.52 18.08
CA THR A 576 2.28 20.35 18.21
C THR A 576 2.99 18.99 18.09
N PHE A 577 4.33 18.96 18.00
CA PHE A 577 5.13 17.73 17.89
C PHE A 577 6.09 17.41 19.08
N PRO A 578 5.69 17.47 20.37
CA PRO A 578 6.65 17.16 21.44
C PRO A 578 7.05 15.67 21.53
N HIS A 579 6.23 14.74 21.01
CA HIS A 579 6.48 13.30 21.16
C HIS A 579 7.41 12.67 20.11
N VAL A 580 7.76 13.37 19.03
CA VAL A 580 8.55 12.79 17.92
C VAL A 580 10.07 13.01 18.08
N ILE A 581 10.50 14.01 18.86
CA ILE A 581 11.91 14.44 18.89
C ILE A 581 12.69 13.86 20.10
N SER A 582 12.02 13.49 21.19
CA SER A 582 12.69 12.97 22.40
C SER A 582 13.27 11.55 22.27
N HIS A 583 12.89 10.80 21.23
CA HIS A 583 13.28 9.38 21.05
C HIS A 583 14.27 9.15 19.89
N VAL A 584 14.69 10.19 19.17
CA VAL A 584 15.65 10.07 18.07
C VAL A 584 17.05 9.60 18.54
N PRO A 585 17.58 10.05 19.71
CA PRO A 585 18.90 9.61 20.16
C PRO A 585 18.98 8.15 20.63
N SER A 586 17.93 7.63 21.29
CA SER A 586 17.88 6.23 21.78
C SER A 586 17.64 5.20 20.66
N VAL A 587 17.11 5.65 19.52
CA VAL A 587 16.92 4.82 18.32
C VAL A 587 18.25 4.62 17.57
N ILE A 588 19.11 5.64 17.50
CA ILE A 588 20.41 5.54 16.81
C ILE A 588 21.34 4.55 17.53
N SER A 589 21.29 4.47 18.87
CA SER A 589 22.11 3.52 19.65
C SER A 589 21.66 2.06 19.52
N ASN A 590 20.40 1.81 19.14
CA ASN A 590 19.81 0.45 19.10
C ASN A 590 19.77 -0.18 17.70
N ILE A 591 20.02 0.59 16.62
CA ILE A 591 20.08 0.08 15.24
C ILE A 591 21.02 -1.15 15.08
N PRO A 592 22.22 -1.20 15.69
CA PRO A 592 23.10 -2.37 15.59
C PRO A 592 22.52 -3.63 16.23
N HIS A 593 21.82 -3.49 17.37
CA HIS A 593 21.17 -4.59 18.07
C HIS A 593 19.95 -5.12 17.29
N VAL A 594 19.19 -4.24 16.66
CA VAL A 594 18.05 -4.59 15.81
C VAL A 594 18.51 -5.36 14.56
N ILE A 595 19.55 -4.89 13.87
CA ILE A 595 20.10 -5.59 12.70
C ILE A 595 20.66 -6.96 13.09
N SER A 596 21.37 -7.07 14.22
CA SER A 596 21.89 -8.34 14.74
C SER A 596 20.77 -9.33 15.06
N ASN A 597 19.74 -8.91 15.79
CA ASN A 597 18.60 -9.76 16.16
C ASN A 597 17.78 -10.19 14.94
N VAL A 598 17.55 -9.30 13.97
CA VAL A 598 16.84 -9.62 12.73
C VAL A 598 17.64 -10.62 11.90
N CYS A 599 18.95 -10.44 11.77
CA CYS A 599 19.81 -11.38 11.05
C CYS A 599 19.87 -12.74 11.72
N GLU A 600 19.98 -12.80 13.05
CA GLU A 600 20.06 -14.04 13.80
C GLU A 600 18.75 -14.83 13.78
N LYS A 601 17.60 -14.16 13.98
CA LYS A 601 16.27 -14.77 13.87
C LYS A 601 15.97 -15.24 12.43
N SER A 602 16.39 -14.47 11.44
CA SER A 602 16.27 -14.83 10.02
C SER A 602 17.14 -16.06 9.68
N LEU A 603 18.35 -16.16 10.26
CA LEU A 603 19.20 -17.35 10.10
C LEU A 603 18.57 -18.58 10.74
N ARG A 604 18.04 -18.45 11.97
CA ARG A 604 17.33 -19.53 12.68
C ARG A 604 16.10 -20.02 11.89
N PHE A 605 15.35 -19.10 11.30
CA PHE A 605 14.23 -19.38 10.41
C PHE A 605 14.67 -20.13 9.14
N LEU A 606 15.75 -19.70 8.48
CA LEU A 606 16.33 -20.39 7.32
C LEU A 606 16.85 -21.80 7.67
N THR A 607 17.39 -22.02 8.87
CA THR A 607 17.74 -23.37 9.35
C THR A 607 16.52 -24.22 9.68
N ARG A 608 15.40 -23.64 10.13
CA ARG A 608 14.13 -24.38 10.32
C ARG A 608 13.54 -24.83 8.98
N LEU A 609 13.64 -24.02 7.92
CA LEU A 609 13.22 -24.41 6.57
C LEU A 609 14.00 -25.62 6.01
N ARG A 610 15.23 -25.85 6.49
CA ARG A 610 16.03 -27.04 6.13
C ARG A 610 15.47 -28.35 6.68
N ARG A 611 14.77 -28.32 7.83
CA ARG A 611 14.08 -29.50 8.38
C ARG A 611 12.85 -29.91 7.56
N PHE A 612 12.35 -29.03 6.70
CA PHE A 612 11.21 -29.27 5.81
C PHE A 612 11.62 -29.50 4.34
N GLY A 613 12.87 -29.89 4.09
CA GLY A 613 13.32 -30.34 2.76
C GLY A 613 13.51 -29.24 1.70
N MET A 614 13.36 -27.96 2.03
CA MET A 614 13.58 -26.87 1.07
C MET A 614 15.07 -26.55 0.90
N THR A 615 15.63 -26.85 -0.28
CA THR A 615 16.96 -26.40 -0.69
C THR A 615 16.86 -25.10 -1.49
N MET A 616 17.24 -23.98 -0.88
CA MET A 616 17.42 -22.69 -1.56
C MET A 616 18.79 -22.64 -2.28
N GLY A 617 18.80 -22.13 -3.51
CA GLY A 617 19.97 -22.07 -4.39
C GLY A 617 21.17 -21.32 -3.80
N MET A 618 22.39 -21.76 -4.16
CA MET A 618 23.69 -21.27 -3.67
C MET A 618 23.87 -19.73 -3.73
N SER A 619 23.19 -19.06 -4.66
CA SER A 619 23.26 -17.59 -4.86
C SER A 619 22.69 -16.80 -3.67
N PHE A 620 21.55 -17.22 -3.11
CA PHE A 620 20.91 -16.53 -1.98
C PHE A 620 21.72 -16.69 -0.68
N ARG A 621 22.30 -17.89 -0.46
CA ARG A 621 23.22 -18.15 0.67
C ARG A 621 24.46 -17.26 0.60
N THR A 622 25.03 -17.11 -0.58
CA THR A 622 26.23 -16.28 -0.80
C THR A 622 25.91 -14.81 -0.60
N TYR A 623 24.72 -14.36 -1.03
CA TYR A 623 24.25 -13.00 -0.83
C TYR A 623 24.03 -12.65 0.66
N VAL A 624 23.32 -13.49 1.41
CA VAL A 624 23.06 -13.30 2.85
C VAL A 624 24.37 -13.39 3.66
N ARG A 625 25.23 -14.37 3.36
CA ARG A 625 26.54 -14.52 4.04
C ARG A 625 27.47 -13.34 3.78
N ASN A 626 27.49 -12.80 2.56
CA ASN A 626 28.29 -11.62 2.22
C ASN A 626 27.75 -10.32 2.84
N LEU A 627 26.44 -10.22 3.06
CA LEU A 627 25.84 -9.11 3.79
C LEU A 627 26.24 -9.13 5.28
N VAL A 628 26.24 -10.32 5.90
CA VAL A 628 26.60 -10.54 7.31
C VAL A 628 28.10 -10.30 7.55
N PHE A 629 29.00 -10.80 6.69
CA PHE A 629 30.45 -10.61 6.84
C PHE A 629 30.91 -9.16 6.55
N LYS A 630 30.23 -8.43 5.66
CA LYS A 630 30.52 -7.00 5.43
C LYS A 630 29.98 -6.11 6.56
N GLY A 631 28.87 -6.50 7.18
CA GLY A 631 28.32 -5.82 8.36
C GLY A 631 29.21 -5.98 9.59
N SER A 632 29.72 -7.19 9.86
CA SER A 632 30.64 -7.42 10.97
C SER A 632 31.98 -6.68 10.80
N GLY A 633 32.56 -6.67 9.59
CA GLY A 633 33.79 -5.93 9.30
C GLY A 633 33.69 -4.41 9.43
N PHE A 634 32.50 -3.84 9.24
CA PHE A 634 32.21 -2.41 9.47
C PHE A 634 32.07 -2.10 10.98
N LEU A 635 31.44 -3.01 11.74
CA LEU A 635 31.26 -2.89 13.19
C LEU A 635 32.57 -3.05 13.97
N THR A 636 33.48 -3.92 13.53
CA THR A 636 34.81 -4.08 14.14
C THR A 636 35.71 -2.84 13.91
N ARG A 637 35.50 -2.10 12.81
CA ARG A 637 36.19 -0.82 12.58
C ARG A 637 35.63 0.31 13.44
N LEU A 638 34.32 0.35 13.69
CA LEU A 638 33.70 1.30 14.61
C LEU A 638 34.13 1.09 16.07
N ARG A 639 34.34 -0.16 16.49
CA ARG A 639 34.87 -0.48 17.83
C ARG A 639 36.32 -0.03 18.05
N ARG A 640 37.13 0.10 17.00
CA ARG A 640 38.51 0.62 17.07
C ARG A 640 38.60 2.16 17.15
N PHE A 641 37.49 2.89 16.94
CA PHE A 641 37.44 4.36 17.00
C PHE A 641 37.02 4.93 18.37
N GLY A 642 37.09 4.13 19.44
CA GLY A 642 37.17 4.66 20.82
C GLY A 642 35.98 5.48 21.30
N MET A 643 34.74 5.00 21.14
CA MET A 643 33.60 5.50 21.90
C MET A 643 33.15 4.46 22.93
N THR A 644 33.90 4.42 24.03
CA THR A 644 33.43 3.87 25.31
C THR A 644 33.24 5.04 26.26
N MET A 645 31.99 5.37 26.58
CA MET A 645 31.65 6.00 27.84
C MET A 645 30.36 5.36 28.36
N GLY A 646 30.53 4.47 29.32
CA GLY A 646 29.48 4.19 30.29
C GLY A 646 29.50 5.29 31.34
N MET A 647 28.33 5.84 31.64
CA MET A 647 28.04 6.41 32.95
C MET A 647 26.60 6.09 33.29
N SER A 648 26.46 5.17 34.24
CA SER A 648 25.27 4.89 35.01
C SER A 648 24.91 6.13 35.84
N PHE A 649 23.67 6.60 35.74
CA PHE A 649 23.07 7.44 36.78
C PHE A 649 21.69 6.87 37.14
N GLN A 650 21.63 6.26 38.32
CA GLN A 650 20.39 6.10 39.08
C GLN A 650 20.07 7.43 39.73
N LEU A 651 18.85 7.94 39.57
CA LEU A 651 18.19 8.84 40.53
C LEU A 651 16.66 8.60 40.47
N PRO A 652 15.96 8.78 41.61
CA PRO A 652 14.65 8.19 41.90
C PRO A 652 13.48 9.02 41.35
N PHE A 653 12.35 8.32 41.17
CA PHE A 653 11.04 8.89 40.88
C PHE A 653 10.64 9.93 41.94
N LEU A 654 10.35 11.16 41.49
CA LEU A 654 9.54 12.13 42.23
C LEU A 654 8.36 12.53 41.33
N SER A 655 7.18 12.18 41.80
CA SER A 655 5.87 12.52 41.27
C SER A 655 5.68 14.05 41.20
N PHE A 656 5.33 14.57 40.02
CA PHE A 656 4.82 15.93 39.87
C PHE A 656 3.39 15.87 39.31
N GLN A 657 2.42 16.24 40.14
CA GLN A 657 1.11 16.75 39.70
C GLN A 657 1.32 18.12 39.03
N PRO A 658 0.71 18.42 37.87
CA PRO A 658 0.72 19.78 37.35
C PRO A 658 -0.34 20.65 38.05
N PRO A 659 -0.02 21.89 38.45
CA PRO A 659 -0.99 22.80 39.05
C PRO A 659 -1.86 23.49 37.99
N LEU A 660 -3.07 23.82 38.43
CA LEU A 660 -4.07 24.65 37.75
C LEU A 660 -3.49 25.99 37.26
N MET A 661 -3.72 26.33 35.98
CA MET A 661 -3.66 27.71 35.49
C MET A 661 -4.93 28.04 34.70
N SER A 662 -5.74 28.93 35.28
CA SER A 662 -6.91 29.55 34.68
C SER A 662 -6.50 30.68 33.71
N PHE A 663 -6.96 30.63 32.46
CA PHE A 663 -6.86 31.76 31.54
C PHE A 663 -8.20 32.51 31.47
N ARG A 664 -8.18 33.80 31.84
CA ARG A 664 -9.30 34.74 31.62
C ARG A 664 -9.32 35.23 30.15
N PRO A 665 -10.51 35.49 29.57
CA PRO A 665 -10.63 35.93 28.18
C PRO A 665 -10.40 37.44 28.03
N PHE A 666 -9.72 37.85 26.96
CA PHE A 666 -9.65 39.26 26.53
C PHE A 666 -10.79 39.56 25.52
N PRO A 667 -11.47 40.72 25.61
CA PRO A 667 -12.55 41.09 24.71
C PRO A 667 -12.03 41.71 23.41
N VAL A 668 -12.68 41.40 22.28
CA VAL A 668 -12.45 42.04 20.97
C VAL A 668 -13.56 43.05 20.73
N SER A 669 -13.23 44.34 20.64
CA SER A 669 -14.16 45.40 20.24
C SER A 669 -13.94 45.82 18.78
N PHE A 670 -14.98 45.74 17.97
CA PHE A 670 -15.02 46.35 16.64
C PHE A 670 -15.34 47.85 16.72
N ARG A 671 -14.69 48.68 15.90
CA ARG A 671 -15.20 49.99 15.50
C ARG A 671 -15.00 50.19 13.98
N PRO A 672 -16.03 50.60 13.23
CA PRO A 672 -15.92 51.03 11.85
C PRO A 672 -15.74 52.55 11.78
N LYS A 673 -15.05 53.06 10.74
CA LYS A 673 -15.27 54.41 10.19
C LYS A 673 -14.62 54.52 8.81
N GLY A 674 -15.41 54.96 7.83
CA GLY A 674 -14.96 55.27 6.47
C GLY A 674 -14.74 56.76 6.26
N GLU A 675 -14.20 57.07 5.07
CA GLU A 675 -14.19 58.35 4.30
C GLU A 675 -13.34 58.02 3.04
N ILE A 676 -13.80 57.99 1.78
CA ILE A 676 -14.43 58.97 0.86
C ILE A 676 -13.46 60.07 0.34
N PHE A 677 -13.09 59.92 -0.95
CA PHE A 677 -12.89 60.92 -2.03
C PHE A 677 -11.50 61.44 -2.54
N LYS A 678 -11.31 61.19 -3.85
CA LYS A 678 -10.99 62.10 -5.02
C LYS A 678 -9.56 62.48 -5.48
N ILE A 679 -9.24 61.97 -6.68
CA ILE A 679 -9.02 62.63 -8.01
C ILE A 679 -7.72 63.44 -8.35
N SER A 680 -7.23 63.09 -9.56
CA SER A 680 -6.55 63.85 -10.66
C SER A 680 -5.03 64.07 -10.75
N GLN A 681 -4.50 63.52 -11.85
CA GLN A 681 -3.62 64.09 -12.89
C GLN A 681 -2.53 65.12 -12.52
N SER A 682 -1.27 64.75 -12.83
CA SER A 682 -0.30 65.68 -13.41
C SER A 682 0.58 64.95 -14.45
N LEU A 683 0.71 65.59 -15.60
CA LEU A 683 1.32 65.15 -16.86
C LEU A 683 2.86 65.21 -16.88
N ARG A 684 3.43 64.36 -17.73
CA ARG A 684 4.54 64.56 -18.69
C ARG A 684 5.70 65.51 -18.33
N SER A 685 6.91 64.97 -18.30
CA SER A 685 7.98 65.22 -19.31
C SER A 685 9.29 64.53 -18.89
N PHE A 686 9.85 63.68 -19.75
CA PHE A 686 11.19 63.80 -20.37
C PHE A 686 11.63 62.47 -21.00
N GLU A 687 12.31 62.60 -22.14
CA GLU A 687 12.44 61.62 -23.22
C GLU A 687 13.55 60.57 -23.07
N MET A 688 13.35 59.49 -23.84
CA MET A 688 14.33 58.66 -24.56
C MET A 688 15.73 58.43 -23.96
N THR A 689 16.03 57.15 -23.71
CA THR A 689 17.16 56.53 -24.41
C THR A 689 16.81 55.09 -24.78
N GLN A 690 16.68 54.87 -26.09
CA GLN A 690 16.59 53.57 -26.73
C GLN A 690 17.94 52.85 -26.60
N ALA A 691 18.00 51.78 -25.82
CA ALA A 691 18.89 50.64 -26.03
C ALA A 691 18.36 49.46 -25.22
N VAL A 692 18.51 48.24 -25.72
CA VAL A 692 18.00 46.98 -25.13
C VAL A 692 16.53 46.65 -25.47
N ARG A 693 16.19 46.71 -26.77
CA ARG A 693 15.20 45.82 -27.38
C ARG A 693 15.89 44.89 -28.36
N SER A 694 16.32 43.71 -27.91
CA SER A 694 16.58 42.54 -28.78
C SER A 694 16.91 41.25 -27.99
N ALA A 695 16.12 40.93 -26.97
CA ALA A 695 16.01 39.53 -26.54
C ALA A 695 14.53 39.12 -26.73
N PRO A 696 14.22 38.16 -27.60
CA PRO A 696 12.83 37.82 -27.87
C PRO A 696 12.22 37.21 -26.60
N ARG A 697 11.09 37.76 -26.13
CA ARG A 697 10.27 37.19 -25.05
C ARG A 697 9.87 35.72 -25.32
N ASN A 698 9.97 35.27 -26.56
CA ASN A 698 9.73 33.90 -26.99
C ASN A 698 10.83 32.92 -26.53
N ASP A 699 12.09 33.35 -26.38
CA ASP A 699 13.21 32.45 -26.01
C ASP A 699 13.17 31.99 -24.54
N ILE A 700 12.66 32.83 -23.65
CA ILE A 700 12.55 32.50 -22.21
C ILE A 700 11.34 31.59 -21.97
N MET A 701 10.24 31.78 -22.72
CA MET A 701 9.11 30.84 -22.69
C MET A 701 9.45 29.52 -23.40
N GLN A 702 10.16 29.54 -24.53
CA GLN A 702 10.62 28.32 -25.21
C GLN A 702 11.63 27.54 -24.35
N ARG A 703 12.59 28.18 -23.66
CA ARG A 703 13.49 27.46 -22.72
C ARG A 703 12.79 26.83 -21.52
N SER A 704 11.67 27.40 -21.07
CA SER A 704 10.85 26.81 -20.01
C SER A 704 10.01 25.63 -20.51
N GLN A 705 9.57 25.69 -21.78
CA GLN A 705 8.87 24.59 -22.46
C GLN A 705 9.83 23.45 -22.85
N ASP A 706 11.04 23.76 -23.30
CA ASP A 706 12.09 22.78 -23.67
C ASP A 706 12.49 21.86 -22.50
N ASN A 707 12.53 22.38 -21.27
CA ASN A 707 12.82 21.57 -20.09
C ASN A 707 11.66 20.66 -19.64
N SER A 708 10.46 20.81 -20.22
CA SER A 708 9.28 19.99 -19.89
C SER A 708 9.08 18.80 -20.86
N HIS A 709 9.82 18.75 -21.96
CA HIS A 709 9.58 17.79 -23.04
C HIS A 709 10.23 16.41 -22.86
N GLN A 710 11.11 16.22 -21.87
CA GLN A 710 11.77 14.92 -21.62
C GLN A 710 11.00 13.99 -20.66
N GLY A 711 9.79 14.33 -20.22
CA GLY A 711 9.08 13.57 -19.18
C GLY A 711 9.75 13.59 -17.80
N PHE A 712 10.88 14.30 -17.67
CA PHE A 712 11.58 14.57 -16.42
C PHE A 712 11.62 16.06 -16.16
N VAL A 713 11.45 16.46 -14.91
CA VAL A 713 11.78 17.81 -14.44
C VAL A 713 13.15 17.77 -13.80
N LEU A 714 14.03 18.62 -14.30
CA LEU A 714 15.33 18.89 -13.68
C LEU A 714 15.16 20.02 -12.68
N MET A 715 15.25 19.70 -11.39
CA MET A 715 15.23 20.69 -10.32
C MET A 715 16.66 20.92 -9.81
N PRO A 716 17.17 22.16 -9.76
CA PRO A 716 18.43 22.41 -9.08
C PRO A 716 18.27 22.03 -7.61
N VAL A 717 19.29 21.41 -7.01
CA VAL A 717 19.27 21.07 -5.58
C VAL A 717 19.47 22.37 -4.78
N ARG A 718 18.36 23.04 -4.51
CA ARG A 718 18.23 24.22 -3.64
C ARG A 718 17.41 23.81 -2.40
N ALA A 719 17.27 24.71 -1.43
CA ALA A 719 16.55 24.45 -0.18
C ALA A 719 15.17 23.77 -0.38
N ARG A 720 14.36 24.23 -1.35
CA ARG A 720 13.04 23.63 -1.65
C ARG A 720 13.14 22.18 -2.15
N SER A 721 14.10 21.89 -3.02
CA SER A 721 14.34 20.55 -3.56
C SER A 721 14.88 19.60 -2.50
N ILE A 722 15.72 20.11 -1.59
CA ILE A 722 16.23 19.36 -0.43
C ILE A 722 15.07 18.97 0.50
N LEU A 723 14.13 19.87 0.75
CA LEU A 723 12.95 19.58 1.57
C LEU A 723 12.10 18.45 0.97
N ILE A 724 11.81 18.50 -0.34
CA ILE A 724 11.04 17.45 -1.03
C ILE A 724 11.76 16.09 -0.92
N LEU A 725 13.07 16.08 -1.13
CA LEU A 725 13.89 14.88 -0.99
C LEU A 725 13.87 14.34 0.44
N ALA A 726 14.01 15.22 1.45
CA ALA A 726 13.97 14.84 2.85
C ALA A 726 12.62 14.24 3.24
N VAL A 727 11.52 14.84 2.81
CA VAL A 727 10.16 14.30 3.02
C VAL A 727 10.02 12.93 2.35
N GLY A 728 10.46 12.77 1.10
CA GLY A 728 10.41 11.49 0.40
C GLY A 728 11.22 10.39 1.08
N VAL A 729 12.44 10.70 1.55
CA VAL A 729 13.27 9.77 2.32
C VAL A 729 12.60 9.41 3.64
N LEU A 730 12.07 10.41 4.36
CA LEU A 730 11.38 10.20 5.62
C LEU A 730 10.16 9.29 5.44
N MET A 731 9.36 9.49 4.40
CA MET A 731 8.24 8.61 4.08
C MET A 731 8.69 7.18 3.78
N ILE A 732 9.75 6.99 2.99
CA ILE A 732 10.29 5.65 2.69
C ILE A 732 10.79 4.95 3.96
N VAL A 733 11.55 5.65 4.80
CA VAL A 733 12.10 5.11 6.05
C VAL A 733 10.99 4.83 7.06
N TRP A 734 10.03 5.75 7.20
CA TRP A 734 8.87 5.60 8.09
C TRP A 734 8.02 4.39 7.69
N SER A 735 7.71 4.24 6.40
CA SER A 735 6.99 3.06 5.90
C SER A 735 7.76 1.77 6.14
N GLY A 736 9.07 1.76 5.86
CA GLY A 736 9.92 0.59 6.11
C GLY A 736 9.95 0.19 7.58
N MET A 737 10.04 1.16 8.49
CA MET A 737 10.00 0.92 9.92
C MET A 737 8.65 0.30 10.34
N TRP A 738 7.53 0.85 9.90
CA TRP A 738 6.21 0.31 10.26
C TRP A 738 5.94 -1.07 9.68
N VAL A 739 6.38 -1.35 8.44
CA VAL A 739 6.30 -2.70 7.85
C VAL A 739 7.06 -3.72 8.71
N VAL A 740 8.28 -3.39 9.14
CA VAL A 740 9.08 -4.28 9.99
C VAL A 740 8.47 -4.44 11.39
N ARG A 741 8.05 -3.33 12.01
CA ARG A 741 7.44 -3.36 13.34
C ARG A 741 6.21 -4.25 13.38
N HIS A 742 5.31 -4.06 12.41
CA HIS A 742 4.10 -4.86 12.29
C HIS A 742 4.42 -6.34 12.03
N PHE A 743 5.34 -6.64 11.11
CA PHE A 743 5.76 -8.02 10.84
C PHE A 743 6.34 -8.73 12.08
N VAL A 744 7.18 -8.04 12.84
CA VAL A 744 7.76 -8.58 14.07
C VAL A 744 6.68 -8.80 15.13
N ALA A 745 5.74 -7.88 15.28
CA ALA A 745 4.61 -8.03 16.20
C ALA A 745 3.75 -9.26 15.85
N GLU A 746 3.39 -9.44 14.57
CA GLU A 746 2.66 -10.62 14.10
C GLU A 746 3.43 -11.94 14.28
N ALA A 747 4.76 -11.89 14.19
CA ALA A 747 5.59 -13.07 14.44
C ALA A 747 5.60 -13.50 15.92
N TYR A 748 5.41 -12.55 16.85
CA TYR A 748 5.28 -12.82 18.28
C TYR A 748 3.85 -13.20 18.67
N CYS A 749 2.88 -12.43 18.19
CA CYS A 749 1.47 -12.64 18.46
C CYS A 749 0.70 -12.49 17.16
N ASN A 750 0.38 -13.61 16.53
CA ASN A 750 -0.35 -13.60 15.27
C ASN A 750 -1.80 -13.14 15.52
N THR A 751 -2.29 -12.12 14.82
CA THR A 751 -3.68 -11.64 14.93
C THR A 751 -4.54 -11.99 13.74
N VAL A 752 -3.91 -12.30 12.61
CA VAL A 752 -4.58 -12.72 11.38
C VAL A 752 -4.47 -14.23 11.24
N GLN A 753 -5.53 -14.90 10.80
CA GLN A 753 -5.39 -16.31 10.43
C GLN A 753 -4.45 -16.42 9.23
N THR A 754 -3.31 -17.11 9.42
CA THR A 754 -2.32 -17.38 8.38
C THR A 754 -2.25 -18.89 8.13
N PRO A 755 -3.17 -19.47 7.34
CA PRO A 755 -3.17 -20.90 7.02
C PRO A 755 -1.79 -21.44 6.58
N PRO A 756 -0.97 -20.69 5.79
CA PRO A 756 0.32 -21.20 5.35
C PRO A 756 1.37 -21.40 6.45
N LEU A 757 1.29 -20.67 7.57
CA LEU A 757 2.29 -20.75 8.65
C LEU A 757 1.80 -21.53 9.88
N ARG A 758 0.49 -21.78 10.01
CA ARG A 758 -0.14 -22.46 11.17
C ARG A 758 0.43 -21.97 12.52
N LEU A 759 0.54 -20.65 12.67
CA LEU A 759 1.03 -20.03 13.90
C LEU A 759 0.02 -20.21 15.03
N ASP A 760 0.53 -20.34 16.24
CA ASP A 760 -0.26 -20.41 17.47
C ASP A 760 -1.13 -19.16 17.62
N GLN A 761 -2.42 -19.38 17.88
CA GLN A 761 -3.40 -18.32 18.07
C GLN A 761 -3.46 -17.83 19.53
N HIS A 762 -2.88 -18.58 20.47
CA HIS A 762 -2.86 -18.27 21.90
C HIS A 762 -1.41 -18.25 22.44
N PRO A 763 -0.57 -17.33 21.96
CA PRO A 763 0.82 -17.24 22.38
C PRO A 763 0.93 -16.89 23.88
N PRO A 764 2.05 -17.27 24.55
CA PRO A 764 2.26 -16.97 25.96
C PRO A 764 2.40 -15.47 26.22
N VAL A 765 2.02 -15.02 27.42
CA VAL A 765 1.96 -13.60 27.83
C VAL A 765 3.23 -12.79 27.48
N PRO A 766 4.47 -13.27 27.70
CA PRO A 766 5.67 -12.52 27.33
C PRO A 766 5.74 -12.19 25.83
N PHE A 767 5.27 -13.08 24.95
CA PHE A 767 5.25 -12.81 23.51
C PHE A 767 4.17 -11.79 23.14
N ILE A 768 3.03 -11.79 23.82
CA ILE A 768 1.99 -10.77 23.61
C ILE A 768 2.52 -9.39 24.03
N LEU A 769 3.21 -9.30 25.16
CA LEU A 769 3.83 -8.04 25.62
C LEU A 769 4.89 -7.52 24.63
N GLU A 770 5.71 -8.42 24.07
CA GLU A 770 6.64 -8.07 23.00
C GLU A 770 5.90 -7.56 21.75
N ALA A 771 4.81 -8.21 21.35
CA ALA A 771 4.01 -7.74 20.21
C ALA A 771 3.43 -6.34 20.46
N ILE A 772 2.95 -6.04 21.66
CA ILE A 772 2.48 -4.70 22.06
C ILE A 772 3.63 -3.68 22.03
N HIS A 773 4.84 -4.07 22.43
CA HIS A 773 6.01 -3.18 22.36
C HIS A 773 6.38 -2.81 20.91
N TRP A 774 6.30 -3.78 20.00
CA TRP A 774 6.56 -3.58 18.58
C TRP A 774 5.43 -2.85 17.86
N ASP A 775 4.17 -3.15 18.15
CA ASP A 775 3.02 -2.54 17.48
C ASP A 775 1.77 -2.45 18.37
N GLY A 776 1.85 -1.67 19.45
CA GLY A 776 0.75 -1.49 20.40
C GLY A 776 -0.47 -0.76 19.85
N GLY A 777 -0.49 -0.37 18.57
CA GLY A 777 -1.66 0.21 17.92
C GLY A 777 -2.73 -0.83 17.54
N ASN A 778 -2.39 -2.11 17.48
CA ASN A 778 -3.36 -3.17 17.20
C ASN A 778 -4.06 -3.60 18.51
N ALA A 779 -5.34 -3.27 18.65
CA ALA A 779 -6.12 -3.58 19.86
C ALA A 779 -6.22 -5.08 20.16
N GLN A 780 -6.09 -5.93 19.14
CA GLN A 780 -6.21 -7.37 19.30
C GLN A 780 -5.06 -7.96 20.14
N TYR A 781 -3.88 -7.34 20.17
CA TYR A 781 -2.82 -7.75 21.09
C TYR A 781 -3.21 -7.49 22.55
N GLN A 782 -3.82 -6.32 22.83
CA GLN A 782 -4.32 -5.99 24.17
C GLN A 782 -5.41 -6.98 24.58
N PHE A 783 -6.35 -7.27 23.68
CA PHE A 783 -7.42 -8.22 23.98
C PHE A 783 -6.89 -9.65 24.23
N LYS A 784 -5.93 -10.12 23.43
CA LYS A 784 -5.27 -11.41 23.67
C LYS A 784 -4.52 -11.43 25.01
N LEU A 785 -3.91 -10.32 25.42
CA LEU A 785 -3.28 -10.20 26.72
C LEU A 785 -4.31 -10.31 27.85
N ALA A 786 -5.44 -9.59 27.75
CA ALA A 786 -6.53 -9.68 28.71
C ALA A 786 -7.04 -11.12 28.84
N HIS A 787 -7.32 -11.79 27.73
CA HIS A 787 -7.77 -13.18 27.73
C HIS A 787 -6.73 -14.11 28.38
N ALA A 788 -5.44 -13.96 28.08
CA ALA A 788 -4.39 -14.79 28.69
C ALA A 788 -4.29 -14.57 30.21
N LEU A 789 -4.46 -13.33 30.67
CA LEU A 789 -4.47 -13.00 32.10
C LEU A 789 -5.72 -13.56 32.80
N MET A 790 -6.89 -13.47 32.17
CA MET A 790 -8.13 -14.07 32.67
C MET A 790 -7.99 -15.59 32.79
N THR A 791 -7.51 -16.28 31.74
CA THR A 791 -7.27 -17.73 31.79
C THR A 791 -6.31 -18.12 32.90
N LYS A 792 -5.25 -17.34 33.12
CA LYS A 792 -4.29 -17.61 34.21
C LYS A 792 -4.93 -17.45 35.59
N ARG A 793 -5.72 -16.38 35.79
CA ARG A 793 -6.48 -16.15 37.03
C ARG A 793 -7.44 -17.31 37.28
N ASP A 794 -8.22 -17.70 36.28
CA ASP A 794 -9.25 -18.72 36.42
C ASP A 794 -8.62 -20.09 36.80
N GLN A 795 -7.47 -20.43 36.18
CA GLN A 795 -6.68 -21.59 36.57
C GLN A 795 -6.11 -21.50 38.00
N ALA A 796 -5.69 -20.32 38.45
CA ALA A 796 -5.20 -20.14 39.82
C ALA A 796 -6.31 -20.33 40.86
N ILE A 797 -7.52 -19.86 40.55
CA ILE A 797 -8.72 -20.06 41.38
C ILE A 797 -9.07 -21.55 41.48
N GLU A 798 -9.10 -22.26 40.34
CA GLU A 798 -9.36 -23.71 40.31
C GLU A 798 -8.32 -24.51 41.12
N ASN A 799 -7.06 -24.08 41.11
CA ASN A 799 -5.97 -24.73 41.84
C ASN A 799 -5.82 -24.24 43.30
N ALA A 800 -6.75 -23.44 43.82
CA ALA A 800 -6.70 -22.83 45.15
C ALA A 800 -5.36 -22.10 45.45
N ALA A 801 -4.70 -21.59 44.41
CA ALA A 801 -3.43 -20.88 44.57
C ALA A 801 -3.66 -19.47 45.13
N THR A 802 -2.80 -19.03 46.04
CA THR A 802 -2.78 -17.67 46.64
C THR A 802 -2.25 -16.61 45.66
N GLU A 803 -2.62 -16.68 44.38
CA GLU A 803 -2.21 -15.67 43.41
C GLU A 803 -3.00 -14.37 43.63
N LYS A 804 -2.32 -13.21 43.56
CA LYS A 804 -2.95 -11.89 43.71
C LYS A 804 -4.06 -11.72 42.69
N ASN A 805 -5.19 -11.14 43.12
CA ASN A 805 -6.28 -10.75 42.24
C ASN A 805 -5.77 -9.75 41.18
N ASP A 806 -5.53 -10.23 39.96
CA ASP A 806 -5.05 -9.45 38.81
C ASP A 806 -6.17 -8.63 38.13
N ALA A 807 -7.35 -8.50 38.74
CA ALA A 807 -8.51 -7.80 38.17
C ALA A 807 -8.19 -6.39 37.65
N ASP A 808 -7.47 -5.56 38.42
CA ASP A 808 -7.11 -4.20 38.00
C ASP A 808 -6.26 -4.19 36.72
N ARG A 809 -5.37 -5.18 36.58
CA ARG A 809 -4.53 -5.33 35.41
C ARG A 809 -5.35 -5.77 34.19
N ILE A 810 -6.27 -6.71 34.37
CA ILE A 810 -7.16 -7.19 33.30
C ILE A 810 -8.05 -6.05 32.81
N ILE A 811 -8.67 -5.32 33.74
CA ILE A 811 -9.52 -4.14 33.46
C ILE A 811 -8.74 -3.10 32.66
N HIS A 812 -7.55 -2.70 33.12
CA HIS A 812 -6.74 -1.69 32.43
C HIS A 812 -6.38 -2.13 31.00
N VAL A 813 -6.07 -3.41 30.78
CA VAL A 813 -5.76 -3.93 29.45
C VAL A 813 -7.00 -3.94 28.54
N LEU A 814 -8.18 -4.29 29.07
CA LEU A 814 -9.45 -4.25 28.33
C LEU A 814 -9.88 -2.82 28.00
N GLU A 815 -9.81 -1.88 28.95
CA GLU A 815 -10.04 -0.46 28.72
C GLU A 815 -9.13 0.08 27.62
N ASN A 816 -7.85 -0.31 27.64
CA ASN A 816 -6.91 0.08 26.60
C ASN A 816 -7.26 -0.55 25.22
N ALA A 817 -7.72 -1.80 25.19
CA ALA A 817 -8.20 -2.43 23.96
C ALA A 817 -9.39 -1.66 23.35
N ILE A 818 -10.37 -1.27 24.17
CA ILE A 818 -11.55 -0.49 23.77
C ILE A 818 -11.16 0.93 23.34
N ARG A 819 -10.23 1.57 24.06
CA ARG A 819 -9.70 2.89 23.71
C ARG A 819 -9.07 2.91 22.32
N ILE A 820 -8.38 1.83 21.96
CA ILE A 820 -7.72 1.70 20.66
C ILE A 820 -8.71 1.28 19.58
N ASN A 821 -9.58 0.30 19.85
CA ASN A 821 -10.61 -0.18 18.93
C ASN A 821 -11.95 -0.32 19.66
N PRO A 822 -12.85 0.67 19.54
CA PRO A 822 -14.15 0.62 20.18
C PRO A 822 -15.15 -0.30 19.47
N PHE A 823 -14.89 -0.71 18.23
CA PHE A 823 -15.87 -1.39 17.37
C PHE A 823 -16.16 -2.85 17.77
N THR A 824 -15.31 -3.49 18.57
CA THR A 824 -15.45 -4.91 18.87
C THR A 824 -16.31 -5.12 20.12
N ALA A 825 -17.54 -5.62 19.93
CA ALA A 825 -18.50 -5.87 21.00
C ALA A 825 -17.94 -6.75 22.13
N GLU A 826 -17.16 -7.78 21.79
CA GLU A 826 -16.56 -8.70 22.76
C GLU A 826 -15.68 -7.97 23.79
N TYR A 827 -14.99 -6.89 23.40
CA TYR A 827 -14.12 -6.15 24.32
C TYR A 827 -14.95 -5.51 25.44
N HIS A 828 -16.10 -4.95 25.07
CA HIS A 828 -17.04 -4.34 26.02
C HIS A 828 -17.72 -5.41 26.89
N ILE A 829 -18.11 -6.56 26.33
CA ILE A 829 -18.71 -7.66 27.10
C ILE A 829 -17.75 -8.15 28.18
N ARG A 830 -16.50 -8.43 27.80
CA ARG A 830 -15.49 -8.90 28.76
C ARG A 830 -15.23 -7.86 29.84
N LEU A 831 -15.11 -6.58 29.48
CA LEU A 831 -14.93 -5.51 30.47
C LEU A 831 -16.13 -5.39 31.41
N GLY A 832 -17.36 -5.51 30.90
CA GLY A 832 -18.58 -5.46 31.73
C GLY A 832 -18.62 -6.59 32.76
N TRP A 833 -18.23 -7.80 32.39
CA TRP A 833 -18.08 -8.91 33.33
C TRP A 833 -16.98 -8.65 34.37
N GLU A 834 -15.82 -8.14 33.96
CA GLU A 834 -14.75 -7.84 34.91
C GLU A 834 -15.14 -6.76 35.93
N TYR A 835 -15.95 -5.77 35.53
CA TYR A 835 -16.54 -4.81 36.48
C TYR A 835 -17.54 -5.44 37.44
N SER A 836 -18.36 -6.39 36.98
CA SER A 836 -19.35 -7.03 37.84
C SER A 836 -18.72 -7.91 38.94
N TYR A 837 -17.48 -8.38 38.72
CA TYR A 837 -16.72 -9.14 39.72
C TYR A 837 -16.11 -8.30 40.85
N LEU A 838 -16.20 -6.96 40.79
CA LEU A 838 -15.65 -6.06 41.81
C LEU A 838 -16.56 -5.85 43.03
N TRP A 839 -17.48 -6.78 43.32
CA TRP A 839 -18.49 -6.68 44.38
C TRP A 839 -17.91 -6.45 45.78
N ALA A 840 -16.66 -6.83 46.03
CA ALA A 840 -15.96 -6.59 47.30
C ALA A 840 -15.50 -5.13 47.50
N ARG A 841 -15.59 -4.27 46.46
CA ARG A 841 -15.20 -2.85 46.56
C ARG A 841 -16.32 -2.00 47.16
N LYS A 842 -15.95 -1.00 47.95
CA LYS A 842 -16.90 -0.09 48.62
C LYS A 842 -17.76 0.71 47.64
N ASP A 843 -17.21 1.08 46.48
CA ASP A 843 -17.84 1.88 45.43
C ASP A 843 -18.54 1.01 44.35
N TYR A 844 -18.74 -0.29 44.60
CA TYR A 844 -19.28 -1.22 43.61
C TYR A 844 -20.65 -0.81 43.06
N ALA A 845 -21.62 -0.55 43.95
CA ALA A 845 -23.00 -0.28 43.55
C ALA A 845 -23.15 1.07 42.83
N GLU A 846 -22.34 2.07 43.21
CA GLU A 846 -22.43 3.44 42.68
C GLU A 846 -21.63 3.62 41.39
N LYS A 847 -20.53 2.89 41.22
CA LYS A 847 -19.57 3.10 40.12
C LYS A 847 -19.44 1.89 39.21
N TRP A 848 -19.02 0.75 39.75
CA TRP A 848 -18.57 -0.38 38.93
C TRP A 848 -19.73 -1.15 38.29
N LEU A 849 -20.84 -1.34 39.01
CA LEU A 849 -22.01 -2.02 38.47
C LEU A 849 -22.72 -1.19 37.39
N PRO A 850 -22.94 0.15 37.55
CA PRO A 850 -23.41 0.99 36.44
C PRO A 850 -22.44 1.03 35.24
N ALA A 851 -21.12 0.99 35.48
CA ALA A 851 -20.14 0.91 34.42
C ALA A 851 -20.22 -0.43 33.64
N ALA A 852 -20.50 -1.53 34.34
CA ALA A 852 -20.77 -2.82 33.72
C ALA A 852 -22.02 -2.79 32.85
N ASP A 853 -23.09 -2.16 33.32
CA ASP A 853 -24.33 -1.96 32.56
C ASP A 853 -24.05 -1.18 31.26
N LEU A 854 -23.28 -0.09 31.36
CA LEU A 854 -22.89 0.71 30.20
C LEU A 854 -22.01 -0.06 29.20
N CYS A 855 -21.11 -0.92 29.67
CA CYS A 855 -20.33 -1.80 28.81
C CYS A 855 -21.24 -2.74 27.99
N MET A 856 -22.27 -3.32 28.60
CA MET A 856 -23.21 -4.19 27.88
C MET A 856 -24.05 -3.42 26.86
N GLU A 857 -24.44 -2.18 27.16
CA GLU A 857 -25.14 -1.32 26.19
C GLU A 857 -24.24 -0.93 25.01
N ARG A 858 -22.96 -0.67 25.27
CA ARG A 858 -21.96 -0.42 24.20
C ARG A 858 -21.70 -1.68 23.38
N ALA A 859 -21.63 -2.85 24.01
CA ALA A 859 -21.50 -4.11 23.32
C ALA A 859 -22.69 -4.34 22.36
N ALA A 860 -23.92 -4.16 22.84
CA ALA A 860 -25.13 -4.28 22.04
C ALA A 860 -25.12 -3.35 20.82
N TYR A 861 -24.62 -2.12 20.98
CA TYR A 861 -24.47 -1.16 19.88
C TYR A 861 -23.56 -1.64 18.74
N PHE A 862 -22.49 -2.39 19.05
CA PHE A 862 -21.51 -2.85 18.06
C PHE A 862 -21.72 -4.28 17.57
N ASN A 863 -22.51 -5.09 18.29
CA ASN A 863 -22.61 -6.51 18.00
C ASN A 863 -23.26 -6.84 16.65
N GLY A 864 -24.22 -6.01 16.23
CA GLY A 864 -25.11 -6.30 15.09
C GLY A 864 -25.89 -7.60 15.25
N GLU A 865 -26.59 -8.02 14.21
CA GLU A 865 -27.55 -9.14 14.25
C GLU A 865 -27.08 -10.34 13.42
N GLY A 866 -25.76 -10.54 13.31
CA GLY A 866 -25.20 -11.63 12.54
C GLY A 866 -25.17 -12.97 13.26
N VAL A 867 -25.39 -14.06 12.52
CA VAL A 867 -25.34 -15.44 13.07
C VAL A 867 -23.99 -15.75 13.73
N ALA A 868 -22.88 -15.21 13.21
CA ALA A 868 -21.56 -15.37 13.82
C ALA A 868 -21.43 -14.70 15.21
N ASN A 869 -22.33 -13.76 15.54
CA ASN A 869 -22.29 -12.94 16.74
C ASN A 869 -23.30 -13.39 17.82
N TYR A 870 -23.97 -14.54 17.63
CA TYR A 870 -24.98 -15.04 18.57
C TYR A 870 -24.43 -15.23 19.99
N ARG A 871 -23.14 -15.61 20.12
CA ARG A 871 -22.49 -15.81 21.42
C ARG A 871 -22.42 -14.52 22.24
N ASN A 872 -22.22 -13.39 21.57
CA ASN A 872 -22.21 -12.11 22.25
C ASN A 872 -23.61 -11.75 22.78
N HIS A 873 -24.68 -12.07 22.04
CA HIS A 873 -26.05 -11.96 22.57
C HIS A 873 -26.25 -12.87 23.78
N LEU A 874 -25.79 -14.11 23.72
CA LEU A 874 -25.89 -15.04 24.84
C LEU A 874 -25.18 -14.51 26.09
N ASP A 875 -23.93 -14.03 25.95
CA ASP A 875 -23.15 -13.49 27.07
C ASP A 875 -23.77 -12.21 27.66
N MET A 876 -24.34 -11.33 26.82
CA MET A 876 -25.10 -10.17 27.29
C MET A 876 -26.41 -10.58 28.00
N GLY A 877 -27.13 -11.56 27.47
CA GLY A 877 -28.34 -12.10 28.10
C GLY A 877 -28.04 -12.67 29.48
N LYS A 878 -26.98 -13.47 29.60
CA LYS A 878 -26.49 -14.01 30.89
C LYS A 878 -26.17 -12.93 31.90
N TYR A 879 -25.56 -11.83 31.47
CA TYR A 879 -25.30 -10.67 32.32
C TYR A 879 -26.58 -10.02 32.81
N TRP A 880 -27.52 -9.74 31.90
CA TRP A 880 -28.77 -9.07 32.27
C TRP A 880 -29.66 -9.95 33.17
N THR A 881 -29.59 -11.28 33.08
CA THR A 881 -30.22 -12.19 34.05
C THR A 881 -29.67 -12.00 35.45
N MET A 882 -28.33 -12.01 35.58
CA MET A 882 -27.67 -11.74 36.86
C MET A 882 -28.07 -10.35 37.38
N ARG A 883 -28.04 -9.35 36.51
CA ARG A 883 -28.38 -7.96 36.84
C ARG A 883 -29.83 -7.80 37.30
N SER A 884 -30.77 -8.47 36.63
CA SER A 884 -32.17 -8.51 37.04
C SER A 884 -32.32 -9.07 38.46
N LYS A 885 -31.64 -10.18 38.78
CA LYS A 885 -31.72 -10.78 40.12
C LYS A 885 -31.12 -9.90 41.21
N THR A 886 -30.11 -9.09 40.91
CA THR A 886 -29.58 -8.09 41.88
C THR A 886 -30.60 -7.01 42.28
N MET A 887 -31.69 -6.87 41.52
CA MET A 887 -32.74 -5.86 41.72
C MET A 887 -34.05 -6.44 42.26
N ASP A 888 -34.02 -7.61 42.91
CA ASP A 888 -35.21 -8.29 43.47
C ASP A 888 -36.01 -7.43 44.48
N HIS A 889 -35.36 -6.40 45.04
CA HIS A 889 -35.97 -5.44 45.96
C HIS A 889 -36.69 -4.26 45.25
N ASP A 890 -36.53 -4.13 43.93
CA ASP A 890 -37.16 -3.11 43.07
C ASP A 890 -37.76 -3.80 41.82
N PRO A 891 -39.02 -4.29 41.91
CA PRO A 891 -39.66 -5.05 40.84
C PRO A 891 -39.71 -4.31 39.50
N ALA A 892 -39.84 -2.97 39.52
CA ALA A 892 -39.89 -2.17 38.29
C ALA A 892 -38.55 -2.19 37.55
N ARG A 893 -37.42 -2.05 38.27
CA ARG A 893 -36.09 -2.16 37.65
C ARG A 893 -35.73 -3.58 37.29
N GLN A 894 -36.13 -4.56 38.11
CA GLN A 894 -35.94 -5.98 37.83
C GLN A 894 -36.54 -6.38 36.47
N ASP A 895 -37.76 -5.90 36.18
CA ASP A 895 -38.46 -6.17 34.92
C ASP A 895 -37.76 -5.55 33.70
N VAL A 896 -37.23 -4.32 33.83
CA VAL A 896 -36.45 -3.68 32.76
C VAL A 896 -35.22 -4.52 32.38
N TYR A 897 -34.44 -4.95 33.39
CA TYR A 897 -33.26 -5.78 33.13
C TYR A 897 -33.62 -7.17 32.62
N TRP A 898 -34.70 -7.76 33.13
CA TRP A 898 -35.21 -9.04 32.63
C TRP A 898 -35.63 -8.96 31.17
N THR A 899 -36.32 -7.87 30.78
CA THR A 899 -36.70 -7.61 29.39
C THR A 899 -35.48 -7.53 28.47
N LYS A 900 -34.40 -6.87 28.91
CA LYS A 900 -33.11 -6.87 28.17
C LYS A 900 -32.55 -8.29 28.04
N ALA A 901 -32.54 -9.07 29.12
CA ALA A 901 -32.05 -10.46 29.10
C ALA A 901 -32.83 -11.32 28.09
N ARG A 902 -34.16 -11.24 28.14
CA ARG A 902 -35.08 -11.96 27.27
C ARG A 902 -34.84 -11.62 25.80
N TRP A 903 -34.73 -10.33 25.48
CA TRP A 903 -34.45 -9.87 24.11
C TRP A 903 -33.14 -10.47 23.57
N HIS A 904 -32.08 -10.46 24.37
CA HIS A 904 -30.80 -11.03 23.98
C HIS A 904 -30.87 -12.56 23.81
N PHE A 905 -31.58 -13.29 24.68
CA PHE A 905 -31.76 -14.74 24.54
C PHE A 905 -32.59 -15.11 23.32
N GLN A 906 -33.69 -14.40 23.06
CA GLN A 906 -34.50 -14.57 21.86
C GLN A 906 -33.66 -14.34 20.60
N LYS A 907 -32.85 -13.27 20.57
CA LYS A 907 -31.91 -13.02 19.47
C LYS A 907 -30.88 -14.14 19.32
N ALA A 908 -30.29 -14.62 20.40
CA ALA A 908 -29.34 -15.74 20.34
C ALA A 908 -29.99 -17.03 19.79
N LEU A 909 -31.26 -17.29 20.13
CA LEU A 909 -32.04 -18.43 19.63
C LEU A 909 -32.42 -18.28 18.15
N GLU A 910 -32.85 -17.08 17.73
CA GLU A 910 -33.10 -16.74 16.32
C GLU A 910 -31.86 -16.98 15.44
N LEU A 911 -30.70 -16.54 15.93
CA LEU A 911 -29.43 -16.59 15.19
C LEU A 911 -28.82 -17.99 15.12
N ALA A 912 -28.68 -18.67 16.27
CA ALA A 912 -28.00 -19.95 16.35
C ALA A 912 -28.89 -21.13 15.94
N GLY A 913 -30.18 -21.06 16.24
CA GLY A 913 -31.16 -22.12 16.00
C GLY A 913 -30.71 -23.49 16.52
N GLY A 914 -30.98 -23.84 17.78
CA GLY A 914 -30.61 -25.18 18.25
C GLY A 914 -30.96 -25.52 19.70
N LYS A 915 -31.15 -26.83 19.94
CA LYS A 915 -31.39 -27.40 21.28
C LYS A 915 -30.27 -27.08 22.28
N LYS A 916 -29.01 -27.00 21.81
CA LYS A 916 -27.84 -26.71 22.66
C LYS A 916 -27.89 -25.28 23.22
N THR A 917 -28.13 -24.28 22.38
CA THR A 917 -28.26 -22.88 22.82
C THR A 917 -29.43 -22.72 23.78
N LYS A 918 -30.56 -23.36 23.48
CA LYS A 918 -31.72 -23.37 24.38
C LYS A 918 -31.39 -23.99 25.74
N ALA A 919 -30.73 -25.14 25.78
CA ALA A 919 -30.31 -25.79 27.02
C ALA A 919 -29.38 -24.89 27.84
N GLU A 920 -28.40 -24.25 27.18
CA GLU A 920 -27.46 -23.34 27.85
C GLU A 920 -28.16 -22.12 28.48
N ILE A 921 -29.20 -21.56 27.82
CA ILE A 921 -30.02 -20.49 28.38
C ILE A 921 -30.80 -20.98 29.59
N VAL A 922 -31.47 -22.14 29.48
CA VAL A 922 -32.25 -22.73 30.57
C VAL A 922 -31.38 -22.98 31.80
N ASP A 923 -30.22 -23.62 31.61
CA ASP A 923 -29.30 -23.94 32.69
C ASP A 923 -28.81 -22.67 33.40
N HIS A 924 -28.48 -21.62 32.65
CA HIS A 924 -28.05 -20.35 33.23
C HIS A 924 -29.18 -19.65 33.98
N VAL A 925 -30.38 -19.53 33.39
CA VAL A 925 -31.53 -18.85 34.02
C VAL A 925 -31.95 -19.58 35.29
N LYS A 926 -31.97 -20.91 35.28
CA LYS A 926 -32.34 -21.74 36.43
C LYS A 926 -31.46 -21.50 37.66
N ASN A 927 -30.19 -21.12 37.48
CA ASN A 927 -29.29 -20.78 38.59
C ASN A 927 -29.70 -19.50 39.33
N PHE A 928 -30.46 -18.60 38.71
CA PHE A 928 -30.93 -17.35 39.32
C PHE A 928 -32.43 -17.38 39.65
N TYR A 929 -33.22 -18.03 38.79
CA TYR A 929 -34.67 -18.15 38.87
C TYR A 929 -35.06 -19.63 38.68
N PRO A 930 -35.17 -20.41 39.77
CA PRO A 930 -35.57 -21.82 39.69
C PRO A 930 -37.04 -21.99 39.30
N ASP A 931 -37.84 -20.93 39.43
CA ASP A 931 -39.27 -20.92 39.09
C ASP A 931 -39.48 -21.03 37.57
N GLY A 932 -40.38 -21.91 37.16
CA GLY A 932 -40.58 -22.29 35.75
C GLY A 932 -40.98 -21.14 34.80
N ASN A 933 -41.53 -20.04 35.33
CA ASN A 933 -42.03 -18.92 34.53
C ASN A 933 -40.88 -18.17 33.80
N TYR A 934 -39.82 -17.79 34.51
CA TYR A 934 -38.66 -17.12 33.92
C TYR A 934 -37.93 -18.02 32.90
N ILE A 935 -37.90 -19.32 33.16
CA ILE A 935 -37.32 -20.31 32.24
C ILE A 935 -38.13 -20.37 30.95
N GLN A 936 -39.46 -20.39 31.03
CA GLN A 936 -40.33 -20.36 29.85
C GLN A 936 -40.16 -19.06 29.06
N GLU A 937 -40.22 -17.92 29.74
CA GLU A 937 -40.05 -16.60 29.11
C GLU A 937 -38.69 -16.42 28.42
N ALA A 938 -37.62 -17.02 28.93
CA ALA A 938 -36.29 -16.90 28.33
C ALA A 938 -36.15 -17.65 26.99
N VAL A 939 -37.03 -18.62 26.71
CA VAL A 939 -36.92 -19.54 25.57
C VAL A 939 -38.15 -19.59 24.67
N GLN A 940 -39.16 -18.77 24.96
CA GLN A 940 -40.36 -18.51 24.17
C GLN A 940 -40.32 -17.07 23.68
#